data_AF-A0A413Q2J0-F1
#
_entry.id   AF-A0A413Q2J0-F1
#
_cell.length_a   1.000
_cell.length_b   1.000
_cell.length_c   1.000
_cell.angle_alpha   90.00
_cell.angle_beta   90.00
_cell.angle_gamma   90.00
#
_symmetry.space_group_name_H-M   'P 1'
#
loop_
_entity.id
_entity.type
_entity.pdbx_description
1 polymer ?
#
loop_
_entity_poly.entity_id
_entity_poly.type
_entity_poly.pdbx_seq_one_letter_code
_entity_poly.pdbx_strand_id
1 'polypeptide(L)'
;MSVNELFDNYIAFYKIDLCGNYWIKGILRTPMSLKLFCDLYGNSRVGNLDKNSLVIIRLFQKKIDSVEESYRKQEKETKQQSMIKTVLVTVATLLTNKKEVTFEDILNESKEPIKSHLEDLLFFIENEGFIYSHQICKDEFSVPETVYSWGMQPAFDYLIGRKIYDVIKTGNNIDIEYTNGIYQMLSLIAIEEDEKLISEYSNIKLEESVLFDLICYTLANTSAGIASKYRDYVKQLMQYSEAEFREIVNNIIIPVSKVDNHPLGGNLLDEFLRSFDKPAQRDIWWSIPTYLRNNYNASWRTYSEIDTSMIVLSDEEHYMGAPLILVWRLSSVDNDIRHDCRLKLTEWGINNPKKYLDLLLYCADINDEQIVEDIFAIAYGIALGKFVQKEYLEKLSSWIVENVYSEEGLFKYENSAIRYYCKGIVKIAISKGLCDAECENRISEKYIRKSSFMPAYKDSFNSKRLSGYGPIDYDLARYVLCDHLDRFFCSDYKTREYLKETADFIEQYKKEYDVDTLEPEGLIISIAYQYLLNQGWDKKTFWECEDKNNLGIDICIRHTHSPSTHGAMSRVMTVAEKYVWCVKHRMEAAFASQLQYNDYGQGIRYISDYYEIDDFTNTYQDYVNSRHTKIEDKWIHTDQMVVTPYEEFSIENIEKWMKQADVPDFAAWFDRKTDTEILYAFTNIVNELLGIEEAVWISSGIVKRDGFQKFIEALDVYAEDRAELLNVSDFHSYIETSGFYTPQEICAVQTAKETNDIINIGEQENNVQVYKLITTCLSAHNEDTEMSFYLPSGIARKITGITYGDGYEYVNENNEVIYKFSDVGKNWKNQQVCLQVNTSILESALKENSYKLFWGFRVYRSPSNKAYELYGNQICHDTDRSFVVWFDEEECKYIELKEIKPIRPNTYDDYELNIKILYGDAED
;
A
#
# COMPACT_ATOMS: atom_id res chain seq x y z
N MET A 1 9.58 14.08 17.81
CA MET A 1 9.88 14.82 16.56
C MET A 1 11.21 14.33 16.05
N SER A 2 11.24 13.77 14.85
CA SER A 2 12.46 13.23 14.25
C SER A 2 13.39 14.37 13.83
N VAL A 3 14.70 14.11 13.69
CA VAL A 3 15.62 15.14 13.17
C VAL A 3 15.21 15.57 11.76
N ASN A 4 14.68 14.65 10.95
CA ASN A 4 14.19 14.95 9.61
C ASN A 4 13.07 16.00 9.60
N GLU A 5 12.14 15.94 10.55
CA GLU A 5 11.04 16.92 10.70
C GLU A 5 11.55 18.29 11.19
N LEU A 6 12.61 18.29 11.99
CA LEU A 6 13.18 19.49 12.59
C LEU A 6 14.19 20.20 11.68
N PHE A 7 14.87 19.44 10.81
CA PHE A 7 16.05 19.89 10.07
C PHE A 7 15.79 21.19 9.30
N ASP A 8 14.79 21.20 8.42
CA ASP A 8 14.55 22.33 7.52
C ASP A 8 14.19 23.61 8.32
N ASN A 9 13.41 23.45 9.40
CA ASN A 9 13.05 24.55 10.30
C ASN A 9 14.26 25.13 11.02
N TYR A 10 15.18 24.29 11.51
CA TYR A 10 16.40 24.71 12.19
C TYR A 10 17.39 25.37 11.23
N ILE A 11 17.62 24.78 10.05
CA ILE A 11 18.48 25.36 9.01
C ILE A 11 17.98 26.76 8.61
N ALA A 12 16.67 26.93 8.45
CA ALA A 12 16.05 28.22 8.17
C ALA A 12 16.21 29.22 9.33
N PHE A 13 15.93 28.79 10.58
CA PHE A 13 16.04 29.64 11.77
C PHE A 13 17.47 30.17 11.98
N TYR A 14 18.48 29.31 11.83
CA TYR A 14 19.89 29.67 11.96
C TYR A 14 20.49 30.32 10.69
N LYS A 15 19.69 30.51 9.63
CA LYS A 15 20.08 31.15 8.35
C LYS A 15 21.32 30.51 7.72
N ILE A 16 21.30 29.19 7.58
CA ILE A 16 22.41 28.41 7.02
C ILE A 16 22.14 28.13 5.54
N ASP A 17 23.08 28.48 4.65
CA ASP A 17 23.03 28.11 3.23
C ASP A 17 23.88 26.84 3.00
N LEU A 18 23.20 25.71 2.74
CA LEU A 18 23.84 24.40 2.53
C LEU A 18 24.52 24.26 1.16
N CYS A 19 24.34 25.19 0.21
CA CYS A 19 24.97 25.14 -1.11
C CYS A 19 24.74 23.83 -1.89
N GLY A 20 23.61 23.15 -1.68
CA GLY A 20 23.32 21.85 -2.31
C GLY A 20 23.87 20.63 -1.57
N ASN A 21 24.45 20.79 -0.38
CA ASN A 21 24.90 19.69 0.49
C ASN A 21 23.75 19.09 1.32
N TYR A 22 22.65 18.69 0.68
CA TYR A 22 21.48 18.15 1.39
C TYR A 22 21.74 16.79 2.06
N TRP A 23 22.81 16.08 1.67
CA TRP A 23 23.31 14.87 2.35
C TRP A 23 23.56 15.08 3.86
N ILE A 24 23.76 16.31 4.32
CA ILE A 24 23.91 16.66 5.74
C ILE A 24 22.68 16.23 6.55
N LYS A 25 21.48 16.30 5.97
CA LYS A 25 20.22 15.87 6.59
C LYS A 25 20.23 14.38 6.94
N GLY A 26 20.83 13.54 6.09
CA GLY A 26 20.96 12.10 6.33
C GLY A 26 22.04 11.71 7.34
N ILE A 27 23.01 12.59 7.61
CA ILE A 27 24.13 12.33 8.53
C ILE A 27 23.85 12.81 9.96
N LEU A 28 23.11 13.90 10.14
CA LEU A 28 22.76 14.40 11.47
C LEU A 28 21.60 13.58 12.05
N ARG A 29 21.92 12.55 12.84
CA ARG A 29 20.94 11.58 13.34
C ARG A 29 20.30 11.91 14.69
N THR A 30 20.89 12.81 15.47
CA THR A 30 20.35 13.22 16.76
C THR A 30 19.97 14.70 16.77
N PRO A 31 18.93 15.11 17.52
CA PRO A 31 18.61 16.53 17.69
C PRO A 31 19.80 17.35 18.22
N MET A 32 20.65 16.72 19.04
CA MET A 32 21.88 17.34 19.53
C MET A 32 22.89 17.58 18.42
N SER A 33 23.11 16.61 17.52
CA SER A 33 23.99 16.79 16.35
C SER A 33 23.50 17.93 15.45
N LEU A 34 22.18 18.03 15.24
CA LEU A 34 21.57 19.14 14.50
C LEU A 34 21.81 20.47 15.19
N LYS A 35 21.53 20.57 16.50
CA LYS A 35 21.77 21.80 17.27
C LYS A 35 23.24 22.22 17.21
N LEU A 36 24.17 21.31 17.47
CA LEU A 36 25.61 21.61 17.43
C LEU A 36 26.06 22.08 16.04
N PHE A 37 25.57 21.43 14.97
CA PHE A 37 25.82 21.88 13.61
C PHE A 37 25.29 23.30 13.41
N CYS A 38 24.04 23.57 13.79
CA CYS A 38 23.44 24.89 13.68
C CYS A 38 24.19 25.97 14.46
N ASP A 39 24.62 25.67 15.69
CA ASP A 39 25.40 26.58 16.52
C ASP A 39 26.78 26.87 15.91
N LEU A 40 27.40 25.90 15.22
CA LEU A 40 28.71 26.05 14.59
C LEU A 40 28.67 26.80 13.26
N TYR A 41 27.62 26.61 12.47
CA TYR A 41 27.52 27.13 11.09
C TYR A 41 26.42 28.18 10.91
N GLY A 42 25.82 28.68 12.00
CA GLY A 42 24.80 29.73 11.95
C GLY A 42 25.26 30.98 11.20
N ASN A 43 24.38 31.55 10.38
CA ASN A 43 24.64 32.69 9.50
C ASN A 43 25.81 32.48 8.52
N SER A 44 26.10 31.23 8.14
CA SER A 44 27.21 30.89 7.24
C SER A 44 26.78 30.10 6.01
N ARG A 45 27.71 30.01 5.05
CA ARG A 45 27.56 29.27 3.80
C ARG A 45 28.43 28.03 3.84
N VAL A 46 27.82 26.84 3.82
CA VAL A 46 28.51 25.55 3.98
C VAL A 46 28.70 24.88 2.61
N GLY A 47 29.81 25.25 1.94
CA GLY A 47 30.12 24.77 0.58
C GLY A 47 30.86 23.43 0.54
N ASN A 48 31.98 23.31 1.27
CA ASN A 48 32.80 22.09 1.31
C ASN A 48 32.96 21.64 2.76
N LEU A 49 32.28 20.56 3.12
CA LEU A 49 32.36 19.98 4.45
C LEU A 49 32.77 18.51 4.35
N ASP A 50 33.79 18.12 5.12
CA ASP A 50 34.15 16.71 5.25
C ASP A 50 33.04 15.96 6.02
N LYS A 51 32.55 14.84 5.48
CA LYS A 51 31.46 14.02 6.05
C LYS A 51 31.81 13.58 7.48
N ASN A 52 33.09 13.28 7.74
CA ASN A 52 33.57 12.82 9.05
C ASN A 52 33.50 13.94 10.11
N SER A 53 33.44 15.20 9.68
CA SER A 53 33.37 16.34 10.60
C SER A 53 32.01 16.54 11.26
N LEU A 54 30.99 15.76 10.85
CA LEU A 54 29.63 15.79 11.38
C LEU A 54 29.33 14.69 12.40
N VAL A 55 30.28 13.81 12.68
CA VAL A 55 30.17 12.87 13.80
C VAL A 55 30.04 13.67 15.09
N ILE A 56 29.13 13.27 15.98
CA ILE A 56 28.76 14.06 17.17
C ILE A 56 29.96 14.43 18.04
N ILE A 57 30.95 13.53 18.16
CA ILE A 57 32.18 13.79 18.93
C ILE A 57 33.06 14.90 18.32
N ARG A 58 33.06 15.03 16.98
CA ARG A 58 33.80 16.08 16.25
C ARG A 58 33.04 17.40 16.32
N LEU A 59 31.71 17.36 16.29
CA LEU A 59 30.86 18.53 16.53
C LEU A 59 31.06 19.09 17.94
N PHE A 60 31.10 18.23 18.97
CA PHE A 60 31.43 18.67 20.33
C PHE A 60 32.84 19.24 20.45
N GLN A 61 33.83 18.58 19.84
CA GLN A 61 35.20 19.09 19.81
C GLN A 61 35.26 20.49 19.19
N LYS A 62 34.67 20.66 18.00
CA LYS A 62 34.59 21.96 17.31
C LYS A 62 33.83 23.00 18.12
N LYS A 63 32.74 22.63 18.81
CA LYS A 63 31.97 23.56 19.64
C LYS A 63 32.81 24.04 20.83
N ILE A 64 33.48 23.14 21.54
CA ILE A 64 34.35 23.51 22.66
C ILE A 64 35.53 24.37 22.17
N ASP A 65 36.16 24.02 21.05
CA ASP A 65 37.25 24.80 20.46
C ASP A 65 36.79 26.21 20.04
N SER A 66 35.59 26.32 19.46
CA SER A 66 34.97 27.60 19.08
C SER A 66 34.64 28.48 20.30
N VAL A 67 34.15 27.86 21.38
CA VAL A 67 33.86 28.55 22.65
C VAL A 67 35.15 29.02 23.32
N GLU A 68 36.20 28.19 23.36
CA GLU A 68 37.53 28.57 23.84
C GLU A 68 38.11 29.73 23.03
N GLU A 69 38.03 29.68 21.69
CA GLU A 69 38.49 30.78 20.84
C GLU A 69 37.70 32.07 21.08
N SER A 70 36.39 31.96 21.29
CA SER A 70 35.52 33.10 21.59
C SER A 70 35.84 33.72 22.96
N TYR A 71 36.12 32.89 23.97
CA TYR A 71 36.59 33.36 25.28
C TYR A 71 37.95 34.06 25.17
N ARG A 72 38.87 33.48 24.39
CA ARG A 72 40.21 34.06 24.13
C ARG A 72 40.15 35.40 23.43
N LYS A 73 39.22 35.61 22.49
CA LYS A 73 39.00 36.90 21.80
C LYS A 73 38.60 38.04 22.74
N GLN A 74 38.18 37.74 23.97
CA GLN A 74 37.91 38.74 25.01
C GLN A 74 39.19 39.18 25.77
N GLU A 75 40.38 38.80 25.29
CA GLU A 75 41.69 39.04 25.90
C GLU A 75 41.86 38.44 27.32
N LYS A 76 41.00 37.49 27.69
CA LYS A 76 40.98 36.83 29.01
C LYS A 76 41.95 35.65 29.14
N GLU A 77 42.59 35.25 28.04
CA GLU A 77 43.41 34.04 27.96
C GLU A 77 44.60 34.21 26.99
N THR A 78 45.76 33.61 27.32
CA THR A 78 46.90 33.50 26.38
C THR A 78 46.78 32.27 25.45
N LYS A 79 47.44 32.30 24.28
CA LYS A 79 47.41 31.17 23.31
C LYS A 79 47.83 29.80 23.85
N GLN A 80 48.48 29.73 25.02
CA GLN A 80 48.97 28.49 25.63
C GLN A 80 48.05 27.94 26.74
N GLN A 81 47.02 28.70 27.14
CA GLN A 81 46.03 28.27 28.13
C GLN A 81 44.82 27.65 27.40
N SER A 82 44.15 26.70 28.05
CA SER A 82 42.86 26.13 27.60
C SER A 82 41.91 26.09 28.80
N MET A 83 41.49 27.29 29.22
CA MET A 83 40.75 27.51 30.45
C MET A 83 39.33 26.96 30.38
N ILE A 84 38.63 27.12 29.25
CA ILE A 84 37.27 26.58 29.06
C ILE A 84 37.29 25.06 29.12
N LYS A 85 38.18 24.42 28.37
CA LYS A 85 38.28 22.95 28.40
C LYS A 85 38.62 22.44 29.80
N THR A 86 39.52 23.13 30.51
CA THR A 86 39.96 22.73 31.86
C THR A 86 38.84 22.87 32.88
N VAL A 87 38.09 23.97 32.88
CA VAL A 87 36.96 24.16 33.81
C VAL A 87 35.83 23.17 33.50
N LEU A 88 35.52 22.92 32.22
CA LEU A 88 34.51 21.94 31.83
C LEU A 88 34.84 20.52 32.32
N VAL A 89 36.10 20.08 32.17
CA VAL A 89 36.56 18.79 32.69
C VAL A 89 36.51 18.74 34.22
N THR A 90 36.83 19.84 34.90
CA THR A 90 36.80 19.95 36.36
C THR A 90 35.36 19.80 36.86
N VAL A 91 34.43 20.58 36.31
CA VAL A 91 33.00 20.55 36.66
C VAL A 91 32.39 19.17 36.34
N ALA A 92 32.67 18.62 35.15
CA ALA A 92 32.22 17.28 34.77
C ALA A 92 32.71 16.20 35.76
N THR A 93 33.97 16.28 36.18
CA THR A 93 34.53 15.32 37.15
C THR A 93 33.84 15.41 38.51
N LEU A 94 33.61 16.63 39.03
CA LEU A 94 33.00 16.81 40.34
C LEU A 94 31.56 16.30 40.36
N LEU A 95 30.81 16.62 39.32
CA LEU A 95 29.42 16.23 39.18
C LEU A 95 29.25 14.73 38.79
N THR A 96 30.33 14.01 38.46
CA THR A 96 30.29 12.53 38.39
C THR A 96 30.02 11.93 39.78
N ASN A 97 30.49 12.60 40.84
CA ASN A 97 30.40 12.14 42.23
C ASN A 97 29.30 12.84 43.03
N LYS A 98 28.78 13.97 42.53
CA LYS A 98 27.75 14.79 43.18
C LYS A 98 26.65 15.15 42.18
N LYS A 99 25.38 15.13 42.59
CA LYS A 99 24.28 15.56 41.71
C LYS A 99 24.38 17.04 41.31
N GLU A 100 24.85 17.86 42.25
CA GLU A 100 25.03 19.31 42.13
C GLU A 100 26.33 19.69 42.82
N VAL A 101 27.01 20.72 42.31
CA VAL A 101 28.28 21.21 42.87
C VAL A 101 28.17 22.68 43.23
N THR A 102 28.78 23.08 44.34
CA THR A 102 28.85 24.49 44.74
C THR A 102 29.99 25.22 44.04
N PHE A 103 29.95 26.55 44.03
CA PHE A 103 31.11 27.35 43.58
C PHE A 103 32.40 26.95 44.33
N GLU A 104 32.28 26.72 45.64
CA GLU A 104 33.40 26.36 46.51
C GLU A 104 33.98 24.98 46.18
N ASP A 105 33.13 24.02 45.79
CA ASP A 105 33.59 22.71 45.30
C ASP A 105 34.48 22.84 44.05
N ILE A 106 34.07 23.69 43.10
CA ILE A 106 34.80 23.91 41.85
C ILE A 106 36.08 24.72 42.10
N LEU A 107 36.02 25.72 42.99
CA LEU A 107 37.15 26.56 43.36
C LEU A 107 38.26 25.76 44.05
N ASN A 108 37.89 24.83 44.92
CA ASN A 108 38.86 23.99 45.63
C ASN A 108 39.62 23.07 44.67
N GLU A 109 38.95 22.58 43.62
CA GLU A 109 39.53 21.63 42.68
C GLU A 109 40.20 22.26 41.45
N SER A 110 40.00 23.56 41.25
CA SER A 110 40.66 24.33 40.19
C SER A 110 42.13 24.66 40.54
N LYS A 111 42.97 24.93 39.54
CA LYS A 111 44.35 25.44 39.70
C LYS A 111 44.51 26.77 38.97
N GLU A 112 45.49 27.60 39.34
CA GLU A 112 45.80 28.81 38.56
C GLU A 112 46.13 28.45 37.09
N PRO A 113 45.61 29.19 36.10
CA PRO A 113 44.87 30.47 36.19
C PRO A 113 43.34 30.35 36.39
N ILE A 114 42.77 29.13 36.41
CA ILE A 114 41.31 28.92 36.48
C ILE A 114 40.69 29.59 37.71
N LYS A 115 41.34 29.47 38.88
CA LYS A 115 40.84 30.08 40.13
C LYS A 115 40.63 31.58 39.99
N SER A 116 41.58 32.28 39.37
CA SER A 116 41.50 33.74 39.17
C SER A 116 40.39 34.18 38.21
N HIS A 117 39.87 33.27 37.39
CA HIS A 117 38.85 33.56 36.38
C HIS A 117 37.56 32.75 36.57
N LEU A 118 37.39 32.07 37.72
CA LEU A 118 36.36 31.03 37.86
C LEU A 118 34.93 31.55 37.66
N GLU A 119 34.59 32.68 38.28
CA GLU A 119 33.25 33.28 38.16
C GLU A 119 32.91 33.64 36.70
N ASP A 120 33.85 34.28 36.01
CA ASP A 120 33.74 34.61 34.59
C ASP A 120 33.62 33.35 33.71
N LEU A 121 34.40 32.31 34.01
CA LEU A 121 34.39 31.04 33.28
C LEU A 121 33.05 30.31 33.45
N LEU A 122 32.53 30.24 34.68
CA LEU A 122 31.24 29.60 34.99
C LEU A 122 30.09 30.34 34.29
N PHE A 123 30.08 31.67 34.35
CA PHE A 123 29.10 32.48 33.62
C PHE A 123 29.17 32.23 32.10
N PHE A 124 30.38 32.11 31.55
CA PHE A 124 30.58 31.91 30.12
C PHE A 124 30.08 30.55 29.64
N ILE A 125 30.43 29.47 30.34
CA ILE A 125 30.00 28.11 29.97
C ILE A 125 28.51 27.85 30.27
N GLU A 126 27.92 28.58 31.23
CA GLU A 126 26.47 28.58 31.49
C GLU A 126 25.70 29.23 30.35
N ASN A 127 26.16 30.38 29.83
CA ASN A 127 25.53 31.03 28.68
C ASN A 127 25.60 30.19 27.40
N GLU A 128 26.65 29.39 27.25
CA GLU A 128 26.78 28.41 26.16
C GLU A 128 25.95 27.13 26.42
N GLY A 129 25.34 27.01 27.59
CA GLY A 129 24.41 25.94 27.97
C GLY A 129 25.06 24.65 28.47
N PHE A 130 26.37 24.62 28.72
CA PHE A 130 27.05 23.41 29.22
C PHE A 130 26.61 23.07 30.65
N ILE A 131 26.40 24.09 31.48
CA ILE A 131 25.95 23.97 32.87
C ILE A 131 24.71 24.83 33.10
N TYR A 132 23.98 24.54 34.16
CA TYR A 132 22.84 25.32 34.62
C TYR A 132 23.02 25.64 36.11
N SER A 133 22.77 26.87 36.53
CA SER A 133 22.78 27.26 37.94
C SER A 133 21.38 27.53 38.49
N HIS A 134 21.19 27.21 39.77
CA HIS A 134 20.02 27.65 40.53
C HIS A 134 20.39 27.85 42.00
N GLN A 135 19.52 28.53 42.74
CA GLN A 135 19.74 28.80 44.16
C GLN A 135 19.01 27.77 45.02
N ILE A 136 19.73 27.21 45.99
CA ILE A 136 19.17 26.37 47.05
C ILE A 136 19.21 27.10 48.39
N CYS A 137 18.19 26.89 49.21
CA CYS A 137 18.11 27.40 50.58
C CYS A 137 17.83 26.23 51.52
N LYS A 138 18.56 26.16 52.65
CA LYS A 138 18.34 25.12 53.67
C LYS A 138 17.03 25.33 54.44
N ASP A 139 16.62 26.59 54.61
CA ASP A 139 15.36 27.05 55.19
C ASP A 139 15.04 28.48 54.72
N GLU A 140 13.88 29.02 55.12
CA GLU A 140 13.40 30.37 54.73
C GLU A 140 14.30 31.54 55.18
N PHE A 141 15.26 31.30 56.08
CA PHE A 141 16.14 32.32 56.65
C PHE A 141 17.62 32.14 56.26
N SER A 142 17.92 31.08 55.52
CA SER A 142 19.27 30.75 55.06
C SER A 142 19.71 31.66 53.90
N VAL A 143 21.00 31.98 53.85
CA VAL A 143 21.57 32.67 52.68
C VAL A 143 21.46 31.73 51.48
N PRO A 144 20.86 32.17 50.34
CA PRO A 144 20.79 31.35 49.14
C PRO A 144 22.18 30.98 48.64
N GLU A 145 22.41 29.70 48.39
CA GLU A 145 23.66 29.17 47.85
C GLU A 145 23.45 28.80 46.37
N THR A 146 24.30 29.31 45.48
CA THR A 146 24.26 28.94 44.07
C THR A 146 24.90 27.57 43.88
N VAL A 147 24.13 26.65 43.31
CA VAL A 147 24.62 25.34 42.89
C VAL A 147 24.55 25.21 41.38
N TYR A 148 25.49 24.45 40.84
CA TYR A 148 25.62 24.17 39.42
C TYR A 148 25.29 22.70 39.17
N SER A 149 24.52 22.46 38.11
CA SER A 149 24.17 21.13 37.61
C SER A 149 24.42 21.05 36.10
N TRP A 150 24.14 19.87 35.54
CA TRP A 150 24.18 19.65 34.09
C TRP A 150 23.25 20.59 33.33
N GLY A 151 23.77 21.26 32.30
CA GLY A 151 22.96 21.99 31.33
C GLY A 151 22.62 21.11 30.13
N MET A 152 23.65 20.57 29.46
CA MET A 152 23.51 19.68 28.29
C MET A 152 24.07 18.28 28.59
N GLN A 153 23.19 17.31 28.89
CA GLN A 153 23.59 15.94 29.23
C GLN A 153 24.56 15.30 28.21
N PRO A 154 24.33 15.35 26.88
CA PRO A 154 25.25 14.71 25.93
C PRO A 154 26.65 15.36 25.87
N ALA A 155 26.77 16.65 26.21
CA ALA A 155 28.07 17.32 26.29
C ALA A 155 28.87 16.80 27.50
N PHE A 156 28.17 16.54 28.61
CA PHE A 156 28.76 15.91 29.78
C PHE A 156 29.18 14.46 29.49
N ASP A 157 28.30 13.67 28.87
CA ASP A 157 28.60 12.29 28.47
C ASP A 157 29.86 12.23 27.59
N TYR A 158 30.03 13.19 26.66
CA TYR A 158 31.23 13.33 25.84
C TYR A 158 32.49 13.65 26.66
N LEU A 159 32.41 14.61 27.59
CA LEU A 159 33.55 15.01 28.43
C LEU A 159 34.03 13.88 29.35
N ILE A 160 33.10 13.12 29.94
CA ILE A 160 33.47 11.91 30.70
C ILE A 160 34.02 10.84 29.77
N GLY A 161 33.34 10.52 28.66
CA GLY A 161 33.80 9.52 27.71
C GLY A 161 35.24 9.77 27.26
N ARG A 162 35.59 11.04 27.02
CA ARG A 162 36.96 11.49 26.71
C ARG A 162 37.95 11.18 27.84
N LYS A 163 37.60 11.51 29.08
CA LYS A 163 38.46 11.26 30.24
C LYS A 163 38.67 9.76 30.46
N ILE A 164 37.62 8.96 30.30
CA ILE A 164 37.69 7.51 30.40
C ILE A 164 38.58 6.93 29.29
N TYR A 165 38.45 7.44 28.07
CA TYR A 165 39.28 7.04 26.94
C TYR A 165 40.78 7.26 27.20
N ASP A 166 41.16 8.40 27.78
CA ASP A 166 42.55 8.67 28.18
C ASP A 166 43.07 7.63 29.20
N VAL A 167 42.21 7.19 30.14
CA VAL A 167 42.55 6.13 31.10
C VAL A 167 42.70 4.77 30.41
N ILE A 168 41.81 4.44 29.47
CA ILE A 168 41.88 3.18 28.69
C ILE A 168 43.20 3.09 27.94
N LYS A 169 43.64 4.19 27.31
CA LYS A 169 44.91 4.25 26.59
C LYS A 169 46.14 4.00 27.46
N THR A 170 46.05 4.26 28.76
CA THR A 170 47.14 3.97 29.71
C THR A 170 47.19 2.51 30.18
N GLY A 171 46.25 1.66 29.75
CA GLY A 171 46.17 0.24 30.10
C GLY A 171 45.59 -0.04 31.50
N ASN A 172 45.03 0.98 32.15
CA ASN A 172 44.36 0.82 33.43
C ASN A 172 42.96 0.19 33.24
N ASN A 173 42.58 -0.71 34.16
CA ASN A 173 41.24 -1.29 34.18
C ASN A 173 40.21 -0.25 34.64
N ILE A 174 39.01 -0.29 34.06
CA ILE A 174 37.87 0.52 34.48
C ILE A 174 36.81 -0.41 35.06
N ASP A 175 36.58 -0.30 36.37
CA ASP A 175 35.46 -0.92 37.08
C ASP A 175 34.48 0.19 37.49
N ILE A 176 33.68 0.71 36.56
CA ILE A 176 32.67 1.73 36.89
C ILE A 176 31.40 1.54 36.05
N GLU A 177 30.25 1.46 36.73
CA GLU A 177 28.90 1.54 36.16
C GLU A 177 28.59 3.00 35.79
N TYR A 178 28.68 3.33 34.50
CA TYR A 178 28.30 4.64 33.96
C TYR A 178 26.97 4.57 33.20
N THR A 179 26.40 5.73 32.87
CA THR A 179 25.19 5.80 32.04
C THR A 179 25.49 5.33 30.61
N ASN A 180 24.46 4.84 29.91
CA ASN A 180 24.59 4.38 28.53
C ASN A 180 25.16 5.47 27.58
N GLY A 181 24.77 6.74 27.78
CA GLY A 181 25.29 7.86 27.01
C GLY A 181 26.82 8.05 27.11
N ILE A 182 27.41 7.80 28.29
CA ILE A 182 28.86 7.87 28.48
C ILE A 182 29.55 6.75 27.70
N TYR A 183 29.04 5.52 27.76
CA TYR A 183 29.59 4.40 27.00
C TYR A 183 29.49 4.62 25.49
N GLN A 184 28.37 5.15 25.02
CA GLN A 184 28.15 5.53 23.62
C GLN A 184 29.15 6.60 23.13
N MET A 185 29.40 7.62 23.95
CA MET A 185 30.40 8.65 23.59
C MET A 185 31.82 8.08 23.63
N LEU A 186 32.13 7.25 24.63
CA LEU A 186 33.42 6.57 24.74
C LEU A 186 33.68 5.67 23.52
N SER A 187 32.70 4.87 23.10
CA SER A 187 32.84 3.95 21.97
C SER A 187 33.03 4.70 20.64
N LEU A 188 32.31 5.81 20.46
CA LEU A 188 32.53 6.72 19.32
C LEU A 188 33.91 7.38 19.34
N ILE A 189 34.41 7.81 20.50
CA ILE A 189 35.76 8.36 20.62
C ILE A 189 36.81 7.30 20.25
N ALA A 190 36.67 6.09 20.78
CA ALA A 190 37.61 4.99 20.51
C ALA A 190 37.69 4.65 19.01
N ILE A 191 36.54 4.51 18.34
CA ILE A 191 36.53 4.15 16.92
C ILE A 191 37.03 5.29 16.02
N GLU A 192 36.73 6.55 16.34
CA GLU A 192 37.09 7.69 15.50
C GLU A 192 38.55 8.15 15.66
N GLU A 193 39.21 7.77 16.76
CA GLU A 193 40.61 8.14 17.02
C GLU A 193 41.60 6.99 16.88
N ASP A 194 41.22 5.77 17.25
CA ASP A 194 42.08 4.59 17.12
C ASP A 194 41.62 3.60 16.04
N GLU A 195 40.47 3.83 15.40
CA GLU A 195 39.86 2.89 14.45
C GLU A 195 39.62 1.51 15.08
N LYS A 196 39.25 1.49 16.37
CA LYS A 196 39.00 0.29 17.16
C LYS A 196 37.63 0.31 17.84
N LEU A 197 36.93 -0.82 17.80
CA LEU A 197 35.73 -1.04 18.60
C LEU A 197 36.10 -1.15 20.08
N ILE A 198 35.14 -0.81 20.94
CA ILE A 198 35.34 -0.88 22.39
C ILE A 198 35.61 -2.33 22.88
N SER A 199 35.11 -3.33 22.14
CA SER A 199 35.35 -4.76 22.36
C SER A 199 36.80 -5.20 22.11
N GLU A 200 37.59 -4.41 21.40
CA GLU A 200 38.99 -4.72 21.09
C GLU A 200 39.94 -4.32 22.23
N TYR A 201 39.45 -3.66 23.28
CA TYR A 201 40.22 -3.25 24.45
C TYR A 201 40.10 -4.28 25.58
N SER A 202 41.20 -4.96 25.90
CA SER A 202 41.23 -6.03 26.91
C SER A 202 41.04 -5.56 28.36
N ASN A 203 41.21 -4.25 28.62
CA ASN A 203 41.06 -3.62 29.93
C ASN A 203 39.62 -3.10 30.19
N ILE A 204 38.68 -3.40 29.28
CA ILE A 204 37.26 -3.09 29.42
C ILE A 204 36.49 -4.38 29.66
N LYS A 205 35.70 -4.42 30.73
CA LYS A 205 34.82 -5.55 31.07
C LYS A 205 33.39 -5.05 31.13
N LEU A 206 32.64 -5.31 30.07
CA LEU A 206 31.20 -5.04 29.99
C LEU A 206 30.47 -6.36 29.74
N GLU A 207 29.19 -6.39 30.09
CA GLU A 207 28.31 -7.51 29.71
C GLU A 207 28.21 -7.60 28.18
N GLU A 208 28.10 -8.82 27.64
CA GLU A 208 28.10 -9.08 26.19
C GLU A 208 26.95 -8.35 25.46
N SER A 209 25.76 -8.29 26.08
CA SER A 209 24.61 -7.55 25.54
C SER A 209 24.89 -6.05 25.41
N VAL A 210 25.43 -5.43 26.46
CA VAL A 210 25.84 -4.02 26.47
C VAL A 210 26.91 -3.77 25.41
N LEU A 211 27.86 -4.69 25.27
CA LEU A 211 28.92 -4.58 24.28
C LEU A 211 28.38 -4.62 22.85
N PHE A 212 27.45 -5.53 22.57
CA PHE A 212 26.78 -5.64 21.27
C PHE A 212 26.01 -4.36 20.93
N ASP A 213 25.20 -3.83 21.86
CA ASP A 213 24.47 -2.58 21.68
C ASP A 213 25.41 -1.41 21.36
N LEU A 214 26.55 -1.32 22.05
CA LEU A 214 27.57 -0.31 21.80
C LEU A 214 28.23 -0.49 20.44
N ILE A 215 28.52 -1.72 20.01
CA ILE A 215 29.06 -2.00 18.67
C ILE A 215 28.08 -1.51 17.60
N CYS A 216 26.79 -1.88 17.71
CA CYS A 216 25.75 -1.45 16.77
C CYS A 216 25.63 0.06 16.73
N TYR A 217 25.50 0.71 17.89
CA TYR A 217 25.41 2.16 17.99
C TYR A 217 26.63 2.85 17.36
N THR A 218 27.83 2.36 17.64
CA THR A 218 29.09 2.94 17.17
C THR A 218 29.23 2.84 15.66
N LEU A 219 28.98 1.65 15.09
CA LEU A 219 29.06 1.41 13.65
C LEU A 219 27.98 2.16 12.86
N ALA A 220 26.82 2.39 13.46
CA ALA A 220 25.80 3.22 12.86
C ALA A 220 26.23 4.70 12.84
N ASN A 221 26.88 5.22 13.88
CA ASN A 221 27.13 6.65 14.07
C ASN A 221 28.56 7.13 13.76
N THR A 222 29.45 6.23 13.32
CA THR A 222 30.80 6.57 12.84
C THR A 222 30.78 7.03 11.38
N SER A 223 31.91 7.56 10.91
CA SER A 223 32.11 7.87 9.50
C SER A 223 32.07 6.65 8.58
N ALA A 224 31.54 6.83 7.37
CA ALA A 224 31.46 5.77 6.36
C ALA A 224 32.82 5.15 6.01
N GLY A 225 33.90 5.96 6.02
CA GLY A 225 35.25 5.47 5.79
C GLY A 225 35.72 4.49 6.87
N ILE A 226 35.43 4.77 8.14
CA ILE A 226 35.77 3.86 9.25
C ILE A 226 34.84 2.64 9.25
N ALA A 227 33.52 2.86 9.07
CA ALA A 227 32.53 1.78 8.98
C ALA A 227 32.89 0.74 7.90
N SER A 228 33.47 1.16 6.77
CA SER A 228 33.91 0.26 5.71
C SER A 228 34.92 -0.81 6.15
N LYS A 229 35.78 -0.50 7.13
CA LYS A 229 36.78 -1.42 7.67
C LYS A 229 36.15 -2.57 8.46
N TYR A 230 34.95 -2.34 8.98
CA TYR A 230 34.18 -3.31 9.76
C TYR A 230 33.12 -4.03 8.93
N ARG A 231 33.09 -3.84 7.60
CA ARG A 231 32.10 -4.47 6.74
C ARG A 231 32.07 -6.00 6.86
N ASP A 232 33.23 -6.64 6.77
CA ASP A 232 33.32 -8.10 6.87
C ASP A 232 32.99 -8.59 8.28
N TYR A 233 33.35 -7.81 9.30
CA TYR A 233 32.99 -8.11 10.68
C TYR A 233 31.47 -8.07 10.90
N VAL A 234 30.78 -7.03 10.42
CA VAL A 234 29.31 -6.95 10.47
C VAL A 234 28.68 -8.10 9.70
N LYS A 235 29.22 -8.45 8.53
CA LYS A 235 28.73 -9.60 7.75
C LYS A 235 28.86 -10.92 8.53
N GLN A 236 29.92 -11.11 9.30
CA GLN A 236 30.08 -12.27 10.18
C GLN A 236 29.05 -12.28 11.32
N LEU A 237 28.78 -11.12 11.93
CA LEU A 237 27.74 -11.00 12.96
C LEU A 237 26.35 -11.30 12.38
N MET A 238 26.05 -10.83 11.17
CA MET A 238 24.80 -11.15 10.47
C MET A 238 24.62 -12.65 10.23
N GLN A 239 25.69 -13.43 10.16
CA GLN A 239 25.65 -14.89 9.95
C GLN A 239 25.56 -15.70 11.24
N TYR A 240 25.66 -15.05 12.41
CA TYR A 240 25.73 -15.74 13.69
C TYR A 240 24.39 -16.36 14.11
N SER A 241 23.32 -15.58 14.07
CA SER A 241 21.94 -16.05 14.34
C SER A 241 20.89 -15.13 13.73
N GLU A 242 19.67 -15.64 13.56
CA GLU A 242 18.52 -14.89 13.06
C GLU A 242 18.18 -13.70 13.96
N ALA A 243 18.36 -13.83 15.28
CA ALA A 243 18.13 -12.76 16.24
C ALA A 243 19.16 -11.62 16.08
N GLU A 244 20.45 -11.94 16.05
CA GLU A 244 21.51 -10.95 15.85
C GLU A 244 21.42 -10.28 14.48
N PHE A 245 21.08 -11.02 13.43
CA PHE A 245 20.82 -10.47 12.10
C PHE A 245 19.75 -9.36 12.16
N ARG A 246 18.62 -9.61 12.83
CA ARG A 246 17.52 -8.63 12.93
C ARG A 246 17.90 -7.41 13.75
N GLU A 247 18.66 -7.59 14.83
CA GLU A 247 19.22 -6.46 15.58
C GLU A 247 20.19 -5.62 14.74
N ILE A 248 21.05 -6.25 13.93
CA ILE A 248 21.94 -5.53 13.02
C ILE A 248 21.15 -4.75 11.96
N VAL A 249 20.09 -5.34 11.41
CA VAL A 249 19.21 -4.66 10.47
C VAL A 249 18.63 -3.39 11.10
N ASN A 250 18.03 -3.51 12.29
CA ASN A 250 17.36 -2.41 12.97
C ASN A 250 18.32 -1.35 13.50
N ASN A 251 19.48 -1.75 14.03
CA ASN A 251 20.38 -0.86 14.77
C ASN A 251 21.54 -0.33 13.92
N ILE A 252 21.87 -0.97 12.79
CA ILE A 252 22.93 -0.53 11.86
C ILE A 252 22.35 -0.21 10.48
N ILE A 253 21.75 -1.19 9.80
CA ILE A 253 21.45 -1.10 8.35
C ILE A 253 20.37 -0.05 8.07
N ILE A 254 19.22 -0.10 8.75
CA ILE A 254 18.14 0.86 8.57
C ILE A 254 18.58 2.27 8.96
N PRO A 255 19.26 2.50 10.11
CA PRO A 255 19.75 3.83 10.48
C PRO A 255 20.73 4.45 9.48
N VAL A 256 21.56 3.64 8.83
CA VAL A 256 22.55 4.13 7.85
C VAL A 256 22.01 4.16 6.41
N SER A 257 20.81 3.64 6.16
CA SER A 257 20.23 3.52 4.81
C SER A 257 20.07 4.84 4.06
N LYS A 258 19.87 5.94 4.78
CA LYS A 258 19.73 7.32 4.25
C LYS A 258 21.05 7.97 3.84
N VAL A 259 22.18 7.31 4.13
CA VAL A 259 23.50 7.80 3.73
C VAL A 259 23.89 7.10 2.43
N ASP A 260 23.96 7.88 1.35
CA ASP A 260 24.30 7.39 0.02
C ASP A 260 25.53 6.48 0.03
N ASN A 261 25.35 5.26 -0.50
CA ASN A 261 26.38 4.22 -0.62
C ASN A 261 27.11 3.89 0.70
N HIS A 262 26.42 4.00 1.85
CA HIS A 262 27.00 3.58 3.11
C HIS A 262 27.41 2.09 3.07
N PRO A 263 28.64 1.73 3.49
CA PRO A 263 29.15 0.35 3.35
C PRO A 263 28.39 -0.69 4.18
N LEU A 264 27.69 -0.23 5.23
CA LEU A 264 26.86 -1.04 6.11
C LEU A 264 25.34 -0.85 5.87
N GLY A 265 24.96 -0.20 4.76
CA GLY A 265 23.56 0.10 4.44
C GLY A 265 22.91 -0.94 3.52
N GLY A 266 21.98 -0.49 2.67
CA GLY A 266 21.20 -1.35 1.77
C GLY A 266 22.02 -2.33 0.93
N ASN A 267 23.20 -1.91 0.44
CA ASN A 267 24.11 -2.77 -0.32
C ASN A 267 24.62 -3.99 0.46
N LEU A 268 24.89 -3.85 1.76
CA LEU A 268 25.35 -4.98 2.58
C LEU A 268 24.19 -5.95 2.84
N LEU A 269 22.99 -5.42 3.10
CA LEU A 269 21.79 -6.22 3.26
C LEU A 269 21.49 -7.01 1.98
N ASP A 270 21.49 -6.35 0.83
CA ASP A 270 21.24 -6.99 -0.46
C ASP A 270 22.24 -8.11 -0.74
N GLU A 271 23.54 -7.89 -0.53
CA GLU A 271 24.55 -8.95 -0.68
C GLU A 271 24.28 -10.15 0.24
N PHE A 272 23.87 -9.90 1.49
CA PHE A 272 23.52 -10.96 2.43
C PHE A 272 22.28 -11.74 1.98
N LEU A 273 21.19 -11.04 1.63
CA LEU A 273 19.92 -11.67 1.23
C LEU A 273 20.03 -12.42 -0.10
N ARG A 274 20.85 -11.94 -1.04
CA ARG A 274 21.17 -12.64 -2.30
C ARG A 274 22.10 -13.85 -2.12
N SER A 275 22.76 -13.99 -0.97
CA SER A 275 23.65 -15.13 -0.72
C SER A 275 22.91 -16.45 -0.49
N PHE A 276 21.60 -16.39 -0.22
CA PHE A 276 20.74 -17.56 -0.09
C PHE A 276 20.35 -18.10 -1.47
N ASP A 277 20.70 -19.36 -1.74
CA ASP A 277 20.35 -20.05 -2.99
C ASP A 277 18.82 -20.14 -3.17
N LYS A 278 18.10 -20.40 -2.07
CA LYS A 278 16.66 -20.64 -2.06
C LYS A 278 15.90 -19.61 -1.22
N PRO A 279 14.78 -19.07 -1.72
CA PRO A 279 14.10 -17.97 -1.06
C PRO A 279 13.41 -18.39 0.25
N ALA A 280 12.92 -19.63 0.39
CA ALA A 280 12.34 -20.10 1.66
C ALA A 280 13.39 -20.17 2.79
N GLN A 281 14.66 -20.39 2.48
CA GLN A 281 15.74 -20.36 3.48
C GLN A 281 15.99 -18.93 3.98
N ARG A 282 15.93 -17.94 3.08
CA ARG A 282 16.01 -16.51 3.43
C ARG A 282 14.78 -16.07 4.25
N ASP A 283 13.60 -16.61 3.97
CA ASP A 283 12.36 -16.21 4.66
C ASP A 283 12.45 -16.41 6.18
N ILE A 284 13.17 -17.43 6.64
CA ILE A 284 13.44 -17.70 8.07
C ILE A 284 14.11 -16.49 8.74
N TRP A 285 15.06 -15.86 8.05
CA TRP A 285 15.84 -14.73 8.56
C TRP A 285 15.07 -13.41 8.45
N TRP A 286 14.40 -13.20 7.33
CA TRP A 286 13.94 -11.88 6.90
C TRP A 286 12.42 -11.71 6.82
N SER A 287 11.69 -12.72 6.35
CA SER A 287 10.30 -12.54 5.91
C SER A 287 9.25 -12.88 6.96
N ILE A 288 9.53 -13.85 7.85
CA ILE A 288 8.59 -14.34 8.86
C ILE A 288 8.43 -13.36 10.04
N PRO A 289 7.24 -13.32 10.68
CA PRO A 289 7.01 -12.50 11.88
C PRO A 289 7.73 -13.06 13.11
N THR A 290 7.90 -12.20 14.11
CA THR A 290 8.42 -12.58 15.44
C THR A 290 7.31 -13.03 16.39
N TYR A 291 7.67 -13.43 17.63
CA TYR A 291 6.73 -13.84 18.69
C TYR A 291 5.77 -15.00 18.35
N LEU A 292 6.14 -15.86 17.39
CA LEU A 292 5.35 -17.05 17.06
C LEU A 292 5.19 -17.98 18.27
N ARG A 293 4.01 -18.61 18.41
CA ARG A 293 3.68 -19.54 19.49
C ARG A 293 4.32 -20.92 19.28
N ASN A 294 4.60 -21.61 20.38
CA ASN A 294 5.01 -23.03 20.42
C ASN A 294 6.37 -23.36 19.77
N ASN A 295 7.30 -22.41 19.78
CA ASN A 295 8.65 -22.55 19.22
C ASN A 295 9.75 -22.33 20.27
N TYR A 296 9.49 -22.64 21.56
CA TYR A 296 10.34 -22.16 22.66
C TYR A 296 11.83 -22.51 22.55
N ASN A 297 12.16 -23.63 21.90
CA ASN A 297 13.52 -24.12 21.71
C ASN A 297 14.03 -23.98 20.25
N ALA A 298 13.27 -23.33 19.37
CA ALA A 298 13.66 -23.20 17.97
C ALA A 298 14.82 -22.21 17.80
N SER A 299 15.84 -22.57 17.03
CA SER A 299 17.02 -21.73 16.80
C SER A 299 16.70 -20.44 16.04
N TRP A 300 15.73 -20.49 15.14
CA TRP A 300 15.26 -19.36 14.32
C TRP A 300 14.34 -18.40 15.09
N ARG A 301 13.99 -18.70 16.34
CA ARG A 301 13.07 -17.89 17.13
C ARG A 301 13.69 -16.52 17.43
N THR A 302 12.91 -15.48 17.15
CA THR A 302 13.29 -14.10 17.43
C THR A 302 12.14 -13.32 18.07
N TYR A 303 12.50 -12.28 18.82
CA TYR A 303 11.60 -11.30 19.45
C TYR A 303 11.80 -9.89 18.88
N SER A 304 12.70 -9.76 17.92
CA SER A 304 13.09 -8.47 17.34
C SER A 304 12.48 -8.37 15.96
N GLU A 305 11.39 -7.61 15.84
CA GLU A 305 10.73 -7.39 14.55
C GLU A 305 11.58 -6.47 13.67
N ILE A 306 11.57 -6.70 12.36
CA ILE A 306 12.24 -5.80 11.42
C ILE A 306 11.34 -4.59 11.22
N ASP A 307 11.71 -3.45 11.80
CA ASP A 307 10.87 -2.26 11.82
C ASP A 307 11.19 -1.31 10.66
N THR A 308 10.43 -1.45 9.57
CA THR A 308 10.48 -0.53 8.42
C THR A 308 9.44 0.60 8.50
N SER A 309 8.66 0.69 9.59
CA SER A 309 7.56 1.65 9.70
C SER A 309 8.04 3.10 9.63
N MET A 310 9.20 3.37 10.24
CA MET A 310 9.85 4.70 10.31
C MET A 310 10.62 5.09 9.03
N ILE A 311 10.71 4.20 8.04
CA ILE A 311 11.31 4.53 6.75
C ILE A 311 10.37 5.46 6.00
N VAL A 312 10.81 6.70 5.81
CA VAL A 312 10.18 7.71 4.98
C VAL A 312 11.13 8.02 3.83
N LEU A 313 10.67 7.81 2.61
CA LEU A 313 11.45 8.07 1.41
C LEU A 313 11.37 9.55 1.03
N SER A 314 12.52 10.14 0.72
CA SER A 314 12.63 11.51 0.22
C SER A 314 12.97 11.53 -1.28
N ASP A 315 12.73 12.65 -1.97
CA ASP A 315 13.06 12.77 -3.40
C ASP A 315 14.57 12.66 -3.68
N GLU A 316 15.40 12.96 -2.68
CA GLU A 316 16.85 12.90 -2.81
C GLU A 316 17.41 11.48 -2.63
N GLU A 317 16.62 10.57 -2.08
CA GLU A 317 17.04 9.21 -1.72
C GLU A 317 17.68 8.47 -2.91
N HIS A 318 18.79 7.79 -2.65
CA HIS A 318 19.43 6.90 -3.62
C HIS A 318 18.70 5.56 -3.68
N TYR A 319 18.51 4.99 -4.87
CA TYR A 319 17.69 3.79 -5.04
C TYR A 319 18.25 2.55 -4.29
N MET A 320 19.58 2.43 -4.18
CA MET A 320 20.26 1.39 -3.38
C MET A 320 20.26 1.64 -1.85
N GLY A 321 19.64 2.73 -1.40
CA GLY A 321 19.52 3.11 0.02
C GLY A 321 18.26 2.49 0.66
N ALA A 322 17.44 3.32 1.29
CA ALA A 322 16.18 2.90 1.88
C ALA A 322 15.18 2.23 0.89
N PRO A 323 15.05 2.65 -0.40
CA PRO A 323 14.13 2.02 -1.34
C PRO A 323 14.42 0.53 -1.58
N LEU A 324 15.69 0.16 -1.71
CA LEU A 324 16.10 -1.24 -1.85
C LEU A 324 15.73 -2.10 -0.63
N ILE A 325 15.82 -1.54 0.58
CA ILE A 325 15.40 -2.24 1.81
C ILE A 325 13.88 -2.50 1.77
N LEU A 326 13.09 -1.52 1.34
CA LEU A 326 11.64 -1.69 1.18
C LEU A 326 11.30 -2.73 0.10
N VAL A 327 12.05 -2.78 -1.01
CA VAL A 327 11.88 -3.84 -2.02
C VAL A 327 12.13 -5.22 -1.43
N TRP A 328 13.21 -5.41 -0.66
CA TRP A 328 13.43 -6.67 0.04
C TRP A 328 12.31 -6.98 1.02
N ARG A 329 11.69 -5.98 1.65
CA ARG A 329 10.59 -6.20 2.59
C ARG A 329 9.31 -6.69 1.91
N LEU A 330 9.17 -6.55 0.58
CA LEU A 330 8.08 -7.14 -0.19
C LEU A 330 8.05 -8.68 -0.14
N SER A 331 9.13 -9.36 0.28
CA SER A 331 9.11 -10.82 0.50
C SER A 331 8.41 -11.24 1.79
N SER A 332 8.00 -10.31 2.65
CA SER A 332 7.35 -10.61 3.93
C SER A 332 6.13 -11.51 3.74
N VAL A 333 5.82 -12.33 4.76
CA VAL A 333 4.57 -13.10 4.77
C VAL A 333 3.41 -12.31 5.41
N ASP A 334 3.69 -11.12 5.96
CA ASP A 334 2.69 -10.20 6.50
C ASP A 334 2.27 -9.21 5.40
N ASN A 335 1.01 -9.33 4.94
CA ASN A 335 0.50 -8.54 3.83
C ASN A 335 0.35 -7.05 4.18
N ASP A 336 0.01 -6.70 5.43
CA ASP A 336 -0.04 -5.28 5.86
C ASP A 336 1.31 -4.59 5.63
N ILE A 337 2.40 -5.28 5.96
CA ILE A 337 3.76 -4.79 5.77
C ILE A 337 4.09 -4.66 4.28
N ARG A 338 3.71 -5.65 3.47
CA ARG A 338 3.90 -5.59 2.02
C ARG A 338 3.13 -4.42 1.41
N HIS A 339 1.88 -4.20 1.81
CA HIS A 339 1.06 -3.09 1.36
C HIS A 339 1.68 -1.73 1.72
N ASP A 340 2.13 -1.52 2.97
CA ASP A 340 2.84 -0.31 3.37
C ASP A 340 4.11 -0.07 2.53
N CYS A 341 4.87 -1.13 2.24
CA CYS A 341 6.06 -1.04 1.41
C CYS A 341 5.72 -0.67 -0.05
N ARG A 342 4.70 -1.31 -0.65
CA ARG A 342 4.21 -0.95 -1.99
C ARG A 342 3.77 0.52 -2.04
N LEU A 343 2.98 0.98 -1.06
CA LEU A 343 2.49 2.35 -1.00
C LEU A 343 3.64 3.37 -0.94
N LYS A 344 4.62 3.16 -0.05
CA LYS A 344 5.82 4.00 0.07
C LYS A 344 6.64 4.04 -1.22
N LEU A 345 6.85 2.88 -1.85
CA LEU A 345 7.61 2.77 -3.10
C LEU A 345 6.87 3.39 -4.29
N THR A 346 5.54 3.23 -4.38
CA THR A 346 4.71 3.88 -5.41
C THR A 346 4.72 5.39 -5.26
N GLU A 347 4.51 5.92 -4.05
CA GLU A 347 4.57 7.36 -3.79
C GLU A 347 5.94 7.95 -4.17
N TRP A 348 7.02 7.30 -3.75
CA TRP A 348 8.36 7.73 -4.10
C TRP A 348 8.65 7.62 -5.59
N GLY A 349 8.24 6.52 -6.23
CA GLY A 349 8.45 6.25 -7.64
C GLY A 349 7.68 7.19 -8.57
N ILE A 350 6.50 7.67 -8.17
CA ILE A 350 5.76 8.72 -8.88
C ILE A 350 6.59 10.02 -8.94
N ASN A 351 7.24 10.39 -7.84
CA ASN A 351 8.08 11.58 -7.77
C ASN A 351 9.46 11.37 -8.40
N ASN A 352 9.97 10.13 -8.40
CA ASN A 352 11.33 9.76 -8.80
C ASN A 352 11.40 8.63 -9.84
N PRO A 353 10.68 8.71 -10.98
CA PRO A 353 10.45 7.57 -11.86
C PRO A 353 11.73 7.02 -12.49
N LYS A 354 12.73 7.88 -12.77
CA LYS A 354 14.04 7.43 -13.28
C LYS A 354 14.80 6.58 -12.26
N LYS A 355 14.83 7.02 -11.00
CA LYS A 355 15.49 6.26 -9.91
C LYS A 355 14.74 4.96 -9.62
N TYR A 356 13.41 4.98 -9.73
CA TYR A 356 12.60 3.76 -9.61
C TYR A 356 12.88 2.77 -10.76
N LEU A 357 13.05 3.26 -12.00
CA LEU A 357 13.45 2.40 -13.11
C LEU A 357 14.80 1.71 -12.83
N ASP A 358 15.80 2.43 -12.34
CA ASP A 358 17.09 1.85 -11.97
C ASP A 358 16.93 0.78 -10.86
N LEU A 359 16.06 1.03 -9.88
CA LEU A 359 15.71 0.07 -8.83
C LEU A 359 15.06 -1.20 -9.39
N LEU A 360 14.04 -1.04 -10.24
CA LEU A 360 13.31 -2.16 -10.85
C LEU A 360 14.26 -3.03 -11.67
N LEU A 361 15.08 -2.42 -12.52
CA LEU A 361 15.99 -3.15 -13.39
C LEU A 361 17.03 -3.94 -12.58
N TYR A 362 17.45 -3.38 -11.44
CA TYR A 362 18.33 -4.07 -10.50
C TYR A 362 17.66 -5.23 -9.76
N CYS A 363 16.37 -5.08 -9.42
CA CYS A 363 15.62 -6.06 -8.61
C CYS A 363 14.88 -7.13 -9.42
N ALA A 364 14.76 -6.98 -10.74
CA ALA A 364 14.04 -7.91 -11.62
C ALA A 364 14.65 -9.32 -11.71
N ASP A 365 15.84 -9.54 -11.13
CA ASP A 365 16.51 -10.84 -11.06
C ASP A 365 16.51 -11.47 -9.66
N ILE A 366 15.84 -10.86 -8.68
CA ILE A 366 15.70 -11.42 -7.33
C ILE A 366 15.00 -12.78 -7.42
N ASN A 367 15.53 -13.78 -6.70
CA ASN A 367 15.02 -15.16 -6.71
C ASN A 367 13.74 -15.37 -5.86
N ASP A 368 12.96 -14.31 -5.64
CA ASP A 368 11.68 -14.32 -4.92
C ASP A 368 10.60 -13.77 -5.82
N GLU A 369 9.73 -14.65 -6.31
CA GLU A 369 8.71 -14.26 -7.28
C GLU A 369 7.70 -13.26 -6.71
N GLN A 370 7.43 -13.31 -5.39
CA GLN A 370 6.57 -12.34 -4.72
C GLN A 370 7.14 -10.91 -4.81
N ILE A 371 8.46 -10.76 -4.60
CA ILE A 371 9.12 -9.46 -4.79
C ILE A 371 8.98 -9.01 -6.24
N VAL A 372 9.23 -9.90 -7.20
CA VAL A 372 9.21 -9.56 -8.63
C VAL A 372 7.80 -9.15 -9.07
N GLU A 373 6.75 -9.84 -8.62
CA GLU A 373 5.36 -9.44 -8.85
C GLU A 373 5.08 -8.03 -8.32
N ASP A 374 5.44 -7.75 -7.06
CA ASP A 374 5.17 -6.47 -6.41
C ASP A 374 5.94 -5.30 -7.07
N ILE A 375 7.20 -5.47 -7.51
CA ILE A 375 7.95 -4.39 -8.19
C ILE A 375 7.37 -4.05 -9.57
N PHE A 376 6.80 -5.03 -10.28
CA PHE A 376 6.09 -4.78 -11.54
C PHE A 376 4.71 -4.15 -11.27
N ALA A 377 4.03 -4.52 -10.19
CA ALA A 377 2.79 -3.87 -9.76
C ALA A 377 3.01 -2.37 -9.44
N ILE A 378 4.11 -2.05 -8.77
CA ILE A 378 4.51 -0.66 -8.48
C ILE A 378 4.88 0.09 -9.78
N ALA A 379 5.63 -0.55 -10.69
CA ALA A 379 5.96 0.05 -11.99
C ALA A 379 4.72 0.37 -12.82
N TYR A 380 3.76 -0.55 -12.85
CA TYR A 380 2.47 -0.31 -13.50
C TYR A 380 1.70 0.81 -12.81
N GLY A 381 1.70 0.86 -11.48
CA GLY A 381 1.11 1.97 -10.74
C GLY A 381 1.71 3.33 -11.10
N ILE A 382 3.04 3.43 -11.21
CA ILE A 382 3.71 4.66 -11.67
C ILE A 382 3.32 4.99 -13.12
N ALA A 383 3.19 3.98 -13.98
CA ALA A 383 2.77 4.13 -15.38
C ALA A 383 1.32 4.65 -15.53
N LEU A 384 0.42 4.29 -14.60
CA LEU A 384 -0.95 4.80 -14.51
C LEU A 384 -1.04 6.25 -14.03
N GLY A 385 0.08 6.82 -13.55
CA GLY A 385 0.14 8.20 -13.11
C GLY A 385 -0.23 9.19 -14.21
N LYS A 386 -1.16 10.10 -13.91
CA LYS A 386 -1.61 11.18 -14.81
C LYS A 386 -0.46 11.94 -15.49
N PHE A 387 0.52 12.33 -14.69
CA PHE A 387 1.69 13.12 -15.10
C PHE A 387 2.96 12.26 -15.25
N VAL A 388 2.79 10.97 -15.54
CA VAL A 388 3.92 10.06 -15.77
C VAL A 388 4.89 10.63 -16.80
N GLN A 389 6.19 10.55 -16.49
CA GLN A 389 7.24 11.04 -17.38
C GLN A 389 7.34 10.18 -18.64
N LYS A 390 7.28 10.81 -19.81
CA LYS A 390 7.39 10.11 -21.11
C LYS A 390 8.67 9.27 -21.23
N GLU A 391 9.80 9.81 -20.78
CA GLU A 391 11.10 9.10 -20.82
C GLU A 391 11.11 7.82 -19.97
N TYR A 392 10.39 7.82 -18.84
CA TYR A 392 10.24 6.62 -18.00
C TYR A 392 9.44 5.54 -18.75
N LEU A 393 8.27 5.92 -19.28
CA LEU A 393 7.42 5.00 -20.02
C LEU A 393 8.13 4.41 -21.24
N GLU A 394 8.79 5.26 -22.04
CA GLU A 394 9.50 4.84 -23.25
C GLU A 394 10.61 3.82 -22.93
N LYS A 395 11.46 4.11 -21.93
CA LYS A 395 12.54 3.18 -21.56
C LYS A 395 12.00 1.87 -20.98
N LEU A 396 10.99 1.96 -20.11
CA LEU A 396 10.43 0.77 -19.47
C LEU A 396 9.68 -0.11 -20.46
N SER A 397 8.87 0.46 -21.35
CA SER A 397 8.13 -0.32 -22.34
C SER A 397 9.07 -1.00 -23.35
N SER A 398 10.11 -0.30 -23.82
CA SER A 398 11.15 -0.92 -24.65
C SER A 398 11.85 -2.07 -23.94
N TRP A 399 12.26 -1.86 -22.68
CA TRP A 399 12.90 -2.93 -21.90
C TRP A 399 11.97 -4.13 -21.71
N ILE A 400 10.68 -3.92 -21.42
CA ILE A 400 9.67 -4.98 -21.28
C ILE A 400 9.56 -5.79 -22.58
N VAL A 401 9.42 -5.14 -23.73
CA VAL A 401 9.30 -5.82 -25.02
C VAL A 401 10.57 -6.62 -25.35
N GLU A 402 11.74 -6.11 -25.01
CA GLU A 402 13.04 -6.76 -25.29
C GLU A 402 13.40 -7.88 -24.30
N ASN A 403 12.94 -7.81 -23.04
CA ASN A 403 13.40 -8.68 -21.96
C ASN A 403 12.32 -9.58 -21.37
N VAL A 404 11.06 -9.12 -21.31
CA VAL A 404 9.94 -9.91 -20.79
C VAL A 404 9.24 -10.68 -21.91
N TYR A 405 9.01 -10.03 -23.06
CA TYR A 405 8.38 -10.64 -24.23
C TYR A 405 9.37 -11.22 -25.26
N SER A 406 10.63 -11.41 -24.87
CA SER A 406 11.58 -12.21 -25.68
C SER A 406 11.34 -13.71 -25.50
N GLU A 407 11.94 -14.53 -26.37
CA GLU A 407 11.79 -15.99 -26.28
C GLU A 407 12.24 -16.54 -24.91
N GLU A 408 13.37 -16.04 -24.38
CA GLU A 408 13.87 -16.39 -23.04
C GLU A 408 13.05 -15.71 -21.94
N GLY A 409 12.66 -14.45 -22.14
CA GLY A 409 11.87 -13.66 -21.21
C GLY A 409 10.54 -14.29 -20.86
N LEU A 410 9.83 -14.82 -21.87
CA LEU A 410 8.53 -15.44 -21.67
C LEU A 410 8.61 -16.67 -20.77
N PHE A 411 9.75 -17.37 -20.75
CA PHE A 411 9.97 -18.47 -19.81
C PHE A 411 10.44 -17.97 -18.42
N LYS A 412 11.36 -17.00 -18.39
CA LYS A 412 11.86 -16.42 -17.12
C LYS A 412 10.73 -15.80 -16.29
N TYR A 413 9.88 -15.02 -16.95
CA TYR A 413 8.70 -14.34 -16.41
C TYR A 413 7.40 -15.07 -16.81
N GLU A 414 7.41 -16.41 -16.75
CA GLU A 414 6.22 -17.25 -16.93
C GLU A 414 5.29 -17.12 -15.72
N ASN A 415 4.65 -15.97 -15.59
CA ASN A 415 3.83 -15.56 -14.46
C ASN A 415 2.72 -14.61 -14.94
N SER A 416 1.45 -14.90 -14.61
CA SER A 416 0.28 -14.14 -15.07
C SER A 416 0.28 -12.69 -14.58
N ALA A 417 0.57 -12.44 -13.30
CA ALA A 417 0.62 -11.11 -12.72
C ALA A 417 1.67 -10.22 -13.39
N ILE A 418 2.91 -10.72 -13.56
CA ILE A 418 3.99 -9.98 -14.22
C ILE A 418 3.59 -9.63 -15.67
N ARG A 419 3.03 -10.59 -16.41
CA ARG A 419 2.58 -10.38 -17.79
C ARG A 419 1.44 -9.38 -17.88
N TYR A 420 0.50 -9.40 -16.95
CA TYR A 420 -0.57 -8.42 -16.85
C TYR A 420 -0.03 -6.99 -16.70
N TYR A 421 0.82 -6.75 -15.68
CA TYR A 421 1.41 -5.43 -15.45
C TYR A 421 2.24 -4.96 -16.64
N CYS A 422 3.09 -5.83 -17.18
CA CYS A 422 3.93 -5.51 -18.34
C CYS A 422 3.11 -5.15 -19.58
N LYS A 423 2.05 -5.91 -19.87
CA LYS A 423 1.13 -5.63 -20.98
C LYS A 423 0.45 -4.27 -20.80
N GLY A 424 -0.01 -3.97 -19.58
CA GLY A 424 -0.61 -2.69 -19.23
C GLY A 424 0.33 -1.50 -19.48
N ILE A 425 1.59 -1.60 -19.01
CA ILE A 425 2.62 -0.56 -19.23
C ILE A 425 2.84 -0.30 -20.73
N VAL A 426 3.00 -1.37 -21.53
CA VAL A 426 3.22 -1.23 -22.98
C VAL A 426 2.00 -0.63 -23.68
N LYS A 427 0.77 -1.04 -23.32
CA LYS A 427 -0.46 -0.43 -23.84
C LYS A 427 -0.57 1.06 -23.52
N ILE A 428 -0.19 1.49 -22.31
CA ILE A 428 -0.15 2.91 -21.95
C ILE A 428 0.87 3.65 -22.84
N ALA A 429 2.05 3.08 -23.06
CA ALA A 429 3.07 3.65 -23.94
C ALA A 429 2.58 3.78 -25.39
N ILE A 430 1.87 2.78 -25.92
CA ILE A 430 1.23 2.82 -27.26
C ILE A 430 0.18 3.94 -27.30
N SER A 431 -0.71 4.04 -26.30
CA SER A 431 -1.75 5.07 -26.25
C SER A 431 -1.20 6.51 -26.27
N LYS A 432 0.02 6.70 -25.73
CA LYS A 432 0.74 7.98 -25.71
C LYS A 432 1.66 8.18 -26.92
N GLY A 433 1.66 7.25 -27.88
CA GLY A 433 2.49 7.31 -29.09
C GLY A 433 3.99 7.12 -28.86
N LEU A 434 4.38 6.43 -27.76
CA LEU A 434 5.77 6.14 -27.41
C LEU A 434 6.24 4.76 -27.91
N CYS A 435 5.30 3.87 -28.23
CA CYS A 435 5.55 2.57 -28.85
C CYS A 435 4.75 2.43 -30.15
N ASP A 436 5.22 1.60 -31.06
CA ASP A 436 4.57 1.34 -32.33
C ASP A 436 3.65 0.10 -32.30
N ALA A 437 2.95 -0.15 -33.42
CA ALA A 437 2.07 -1.30 -33.57
C ALA A 437 2.82 -2.65 -33.60
N GLU A 438 4.14 -2.66 -33.83
CA GLU A 438 4.93 -3.90 -33.73
C GLU A 438 5.01 -4.36 -32.27
N CYS A 439 5.15 -3.41 -31.33
CA CYS A 439 5.10 -3.70 -29.90
C CYS A 439 3.77 -4.35 -29.49
N GLU A 440 2.64 -3.86 -30.03
CA GLU A 440 1.31 -4.44 -29.77
C GLU A 440 1.20 -5.90 -30.22
N ASN A 441 1.74 -6.22 -31.40
CA ASN A 441 1.77 -7.58 -31.90
C ASN A 441 2.59 -8.48 -30.98
N ARG A 442 3.79 -8.05 -30.55
CA ARG A 442 4.65 -8.85 -29.67
C ARG A 442 4.00 -9.18 -28.33
N ILE A 443 3.30 -8.22 -27.70
CA ILE A 443 2.61 -8.46 -26.42
C ILE A 443 1.28 -9.23 -26.58
N SER A 444 0.79 -9.37 -27.81
CA SER A 444 -0.45 -10.08 -28.14
C SER A 444 -0.21 -11.46 -28.77
N GLU A 445 1.01 -11.73 -29.23
CA GLU A 445 1.39 -13.01 -29.81
C GLU A 445 1.23 -14.13 -28.78
N LYS A 446 0.51 -15.18 -29.19
CA LYS A 446 0.36 -16.38 -28.38
C LYS A 446 1.73 -17.01 -28.18
N TYR A 447 2.25 -16.94 -26.97
CA TYR A 447 3.41 -17.73 -26.58
C TYR A 447 3.05 -19.22 -26.59
N ILE A 448 3.80 -20.00 -27.37
CA ILE A 448 3.72 -21.47 -27.34
C ILE A 448 4.95 -21.97 -26.61
N ARG A 449 4.74 -22.55 -25.43
CA ARG A 449 5.79 -23.09 -24.58
C ARG A 449 6.57 -24.21 -25.30
N LYS A 450 7.89 -24.05 -25.44
CA LYS A 450 8.77 -25.05 -26.09
C LYS A 450 9.21 -26.19 -25.15
N SER A 451 9.31 -25.92 -23.85
CA SER A 451 9.61 -26.91 -22.80
C SER A 451 8.35 -27.64 -22.38
N SER A 452 8.42 -28.97 -22.25
CA SER A 452 7.23 -29.79 -22.32
C SER A 452 6.34 -29.70 -21.07
N PHE A 453 6.85 -29.69 -19.82
CA PHE A 453 5.97 -29.70 -18.62
C PHE A 453 6.53 -28.92 -17.43
N MET A 454 5.67 -28.50 -16.50
CA MET A 454 6.10 -28.00 -15.19
C MET A 454 6.41 -29.23 -14.31
N PRO A 455 7.52 -29.27 -13.56
CA PRO A 455 7.80 -30.40 -12.69
C PRO A 455 6.71 -30.61 -11.63
N ALA A 456 6.31 -31.85 -11.42
CA ALA A 456 5.32 -32.29 -10.44
C ALA A 456 5.90 -33.34 -9.47
N TYR A 457 5.36 -33.40 -8.26
CA TYR A 457 5.77 -34.37 -7.24
C TYR A 457 4.93 -35.65 -7.35
N LYS A 458 5.56 -36.78 -7.70
CA LYS A 458 4.87 -38.03 -8.04
C LYS A 458 4.00 -38.56 -6.89
N ASP A 459 4.48 -38.47 -5.66
CA ASP A 459 3.80 -39.06 -4.50
C ASP A 459 2.50 -38.32 -4.11
N SER A 460 2.28 -37.11 -4.65
CA SER A 460 1.06 -36.34 -4.42
C SER A 460 0.01 -36.48 -5.54
N PHE A 461 0.20 -37.32 -6.57
CA PHE A 461 -0.79 -37.44 -7.65
C PHE A 461 -2.16 -38.00 -7.23
N ASN A 462 -2.23 -38.72 -6.11
CA ASN A 462 -3.50 -39.21 -5.56
C ASN A 462 -4.21 -38.18 -4.66
N SER A 463 -3.67 -36.96 -4.54
CA SER A 463 -4.25 -35.90 -3.74
C SER A 463 -5.57 -35.43 -4.35
N LYS A 464 -6.47 -34.98 -3.48
CA LYS A 464 -7.80 -34.49 -3.84
C LYS A 464 -7.95 -33.05 -3.36
N ARG A 465 -8.73 -32.23 -4.06
CA ARG A 465 -8.99 -30.84 -3.62
C ARG A 465 -9.54 -30.74 -2.20
N LEU A 466 -10.27 -31.78 -1.74
CA LEU A 466 -10.84 -31.83 -0.39
C LEU A 466 -9.82 -32.23 0.70
N SER A 467 -8.68 -32.81 0.34
CA SER A 467 -7.68 -33.30 1.30
C SER A 467 -6.34 -32.56 1.21
N GLY A 468 -6.04 -31.96 0.05
CA GLY A 468 -4.75 -31.32 -0.22
C GLY A 468 -3.56 -32.29 -0.13
N TYR A 469 -2.36 -31.74 0.05
CA TYR A 469 -1.13 -32.49 0.29
C TYR A 469 -0.12 -31.69 1.13
N GLY A 470 0.34 -32.26 2.24
CA GLY A 470 1.33 -31.63 3.11
C GLY A 470 0.83 -30.29 3.68
N PRO A 471 1.54 -29.17 3.47
CA PRO A 471 1.12 -27.84 3.93
C PRO A 471 0.03 -27.20 3.05
N ILE A 472 -0.21 -27.74 1.85
CA ILE A 472 -1.30 -27.31 0.97
C ILE A 472 -2.57 -27.94 1.54
N ASP A 473 -3.24 -27.21 2.43
CA ASP A 473 -4.44 -27.68 3.10
C ASP A 473 -5.69 -27.54 2.22
N TYR A 474 -6.86 -27.79 2.81
CA TYR A 474 -8.14 -27.77 2.11
C TYR A 474 -8.40 -26.44 1.39
N ASP A 475 -8.17 -25.31 2.04
CA ASP A 475 -8.47 -23.99 1.46
C ASP A 475 -7.55 -23.68 0.29
N LEU A 476 -6.25 -23.93 0.44
CA LEU A 476 -5.27 -23.75 -0.63
C LEU A 476 -5.50 -24.72 -1.80
N ALA A 477 -5.73 -25.99 -1.52
CA ALA A 477 -5.95 -27.00 -2.55
C ALA A 477 -7.24 -26.75 -3.32
N ARG A 478 -8.35 -26.46 -2.62
CA ARG A 478 -9.66 -26.30 -3.24
C ARG A 478 -9.82 -24.93 -3.89
N TYR A 479 -9.77 -23.85 -3.11
CA TYR A 479 -10.21 -22.54 -3.57
C TYR A 479 -9.12 -21.80 -4.36
N VAL A 480 -7.87 -21.86 -3.88
CA VAL A 480 -6.75 -21.14 -4.52
C VAL A 480 -6.26 -21.87 -5.77
N LEU A 481 -6.18 -23.21 -5.72
CA LEU A 481 -5.62 -24.02 -6.80
C LEU A 481 -6.68 -24.67 -7.70
N CYS A 482 -7.37 -25.71 -7.23
CA CYS A 482 -8.16 -26.57 -8.11
C CYS A 482 -9.40 -25.87 -8.69
N ASP A 483 -10.27 -25.28 -7.86
CA ASP A 483 -11.51 -24.65 -8.33
C ASP A 483 -11.21 -23.48 -9.28
N HIS A 484 -10.09 -22.78 -9.06
CA HIS A 484 -9.62 -21.70 -9.94
C HIS A 484 -9.07 -22.23 -11.28
N LEU A 485 -8.16 -23.22 -11.25
CA LEU A 485 -7.48 -23.74 -12.44
C LEU A 485 -8.30 -24.76 -13.24
N ASP A 486 -9.37 -25.32 -12.68
CA ASP A 486 -10.30 -26.24 -13.36
C ASP A 486 -10.88 -25.65 -14.66
N ARG A 487 -10.91 -24.32 -14.78
CA ARG A 487 -11.33 -23.60 -15.98
C ARG A 487 -10.48 -23.94 -17.22
N PHE A 488 -9.25 -24.44 -17.04
CA PHE A 488 -8.40 -24.97 -18.11
C PHE A 488 -8.60 -26.47 -18.40
N PHE A 489 -9.27 -27.19 -17.48
CA PHE A 489 -9.52 -28.63 -17.54
C PHE A 489 -11.01 -28.94 -17.72
N CYS A 490 -11.71 -28.17 -18.56
CA CYS A 490 -13.13 -28.37 -18.80
C CYS A 490 -13.40 -29.63 -19.65
N SER A 491 -14.41 -30.40 -19.25
CA SER A 491 -14.98 -31.48 -20.05
C SER A 491 -16.17 -30.98 -20.87
N ASP A 492 -16.37 -31.53 -22.06
CA ASP A 492 -17.57 -31.27 -22.84
C ASP A 492 -18.79 -31.79 -22.04
N TYR A 493 -19.78 -30.93 -21.83
CA TYR A 493 -20.95 -31.25 -21.02
C TYR A 493 -21.73 -32.47 -21.54
N LYS A 494 -21.75 -32.69 -22.86
CA LYS A 494 -22.49 -33.78 -23.51
C LYS A 494 -21.70 -35.09 -23.49
N THR A 495 -20.42 -35.05 -23.85
CA THR A 495 -19.61 -36.28 -23.94
C THR A 495 -18.96 -36.68 -22.61
N ARG A 496 -18.82 -35.73 -21.67
CA ARG A 496 -18.04 -35.85 -20.43
C ARG A 496 -16.56 -36.14 -20.67
N GLU A 497 -16.07 -35.92 -21.89
CA GLU A 497 -14.66 -36.08 -22.25
C GLU A 497 -13.94 -34.72 -22.23
N TYR A 498 -12.65 -34.73 -21.90
CA TYR A 498 -11.81 -33.54 -22.04
C TYR A 498 -11.64 -33.17 -23.52
N LEU A 499 -11.40 -31.87 -23.77
CA LEU A 499 -10.89 -31.44 -25.06
C LEU A 499 -9.60 -32.18 -25.38
N LYS A 500 -9.36 -32.44 -26.67
CA LYS A 500 -8.19 -33.21 -27.12
C LYS A 500 -6.88 -32.64 -26.58
N GLU A 501 -6.72 -31.33 -26.60
CA GLU A 501 -5.53 -30.61 -26.10
C GLU A 501 -5.31 -30.87 -24.61
N THR A 502 -6.36 -30.80 -23.79
CA THR A 502 -6.33 -31.10 -22.36
C THR A 502 -6.03 -32.59 -22.10
N ALA A 503 -6.63 -33.50 -22.87
CA ALA A 503 -6.36 -34.93 -22.75
C ALA A 503 -4.91 -35.28 -23.11
N ASP A 504 -4.40 -34.70 -24.20
CA ASP A 504 -3.01 -34.86 -24.64
C ASP A 504 -2.03 -34.29 -23.58
N PHE A 505 -2.36 -33.16 -22.96
CA PHE A 505 -1.59 -32.55 -21.88
C PHE A 505 -1.49 -33.47 -20.64
N ILE A 506 -2.61 -34.02 -20.17
CA ILE A 506 -2.62 -34.95 -19.03
C ILE A 506 -1.85 -36.24 -19.36
N GLU A 507 -2.02 -36.78 -20.57
CA GLU A 507 -1.35 -38.00 -21.00
C GLU A 507 0.18 -37.84 -21.10
N GLN A 508 0.65 -36.62 -21.40
CA GLN A 508 2.08 -36.34 -21.39
C GLN A 508 2.67 -36.45 -19.97
N TYR A 509 2.00 -35.92 -18.94
CA TYR A 509 2.44 -36.11 -17.55
C TYR A 509 2.41 -37.58 -17.12
N LYS A 510 1.38 -38.34 -17.53
CA LYS A 510 1.30 -39.77 -17.22
C LYS A 510 2.50 -40.56 -17.76
N LYS A 511 2.93 -40.25 -18.99
CA LYS A 511 4.11 -40.86 -19.62
C LYS A 511 5.41 -40.44 -18.95
N GLU A 512 5.57 -39.15 -18.67
CA GLU A 512 6.79 -38.61 -18.05
C GLU A 512 7.03 -39.21 -16.66
N TYR A 513 5.97 -39.34 -15.87
CA TYR A 513 6.06 -39.82 -14.49
C TYR A 513 5.80 -41.33 -14.32
N ASP A 514 5.52 -42.06 -15.39
CA ASP A 514 5.20 -43.50 -15.37
C ASP A 514 4.08 -43.82 -14.38
N VAL A 515 2.88 -43.31 -14.67
CA VAL A 515 1.66 -43.52 -13.88
C VAL A 515 0.44 -43.86 -14.75
N ASP A 516 -0.38 -44.80 -14.27
CA ASP A 516 -1.54 -45.32 -15.00
C ASP A 516 -2.72 -44.33 -15.05
N THR A 517 -2.91 -43.57 -13.97
CA THR A 517 -4.03 -42.63 -13.81
C THR A 517 -3.53 -41.32 -13.22
N LEU A 518 -4.03 -40.19 -13.76
CA LEU A 518 -3.74 -38.85 -13.26
C LEU A 518 -4.97 -37.98 -13.46
N GLU A 519 -5.49 -37.44 -12.37
CA GLU A 519 -6.58 -36.47 -12.40
C GLU A 519 -6.04 -35.03 -12.35
N PRO A 520 -6.73 -34.04 -12.93
CA PRO A 520 -6.27 -32.65 -12.94
C PRO A 520 -5.97 -32.10 -11.55
N GLU A 521 -6.83 -32.37 -10.55
CA GLU A 521 -6.61 -31.90 -9.18
C GLU A 521 -5.32 -32.46 -8.57
N GLY A 522 -5.04 -33.74 -8.80
CA GLY A 522 -3.79 -34.37 -8.35
C GLY A 522 -2.57 -33.78 -9.06
N LEU A 523 -2.68 -33.49 -10.36
CA LEU A 523 -1.62 -32.84 -11.13
C LEU A 523 -1.33 -31.42 -10.61
N ILE A 524 -2.37 -30.59 -10.44
CA ILE A 524 -2.25 -29.21 -9.96
C ILE A 524 -1.58 -29.16 -8.58
N ILE A 525 -2.06 -29.95 -7.63
CA ILE A 525 -1.49 -30.02 -6.28
C ILE A 525 -0.04 -30.51 -6.33
N SER A 526 0.26 -31.49 -7.19
CA SER A 526 1.63 -32.00 -7.36
C SER A 526 2.61 -30.99 -7.96
N ILE A 527 2.17 -30.17 -8.92
CA ILE A 527 2.99 -29.07 -9.46
C ILE A 527 3.25 -28.04 -8.36
N ALA A 528 2.20 -27.65 -7.63
CA ALA A 528 2.32 -26.68 -6.54
C ALA A 528 3.30 -27.16 -5.46
N TYR A 529 3.14 -28.40 -4.98
CA TYR A 529 4.03 -28.96 -3.96
C TYR A 529 5.48 -29.10 -4.45
N GLN A 530 5.69 -29.52 -5.70
CA GLN A 530 7.05 -29.58 -6.27
C GLN A 530 7.69 -28.18 -6.38
N TYR A 531 6.89 -27.16 -6.70
CA TYR A 531 7.36 -25.78 -6.70
C TYR A 531 7.78 -25.34 -5.29
N LEU A 532 7.00 -25.64 -4.25
CA LEU A 532 7.38 -25.36 -2.86
C LEU A 532 8.76 -25.94 -2.52
N LEU A 533 8.99 -27.22 -2.86
CA LEU A 533 10.28 -27.88 -2.67
C LEU A 533 11.41 -27.17 -3.44
N ASN A 534 11.14 -26.73 -4.67
CA ASN A 534 12.11 -26.01 -5.49
C ASN A 534 12.48 -24.63 -4.92
N GLN A 535 11.59 -24.00 -4.15
CA GLN A 535 11.83 -22.75 -3.41
C GLN A 535 12.59 -22.97 -2.09
N GLY A 536 12.93 -24.22 -1.76
CA GLY A 536 13.70 -24.58 -0.57
C GLY A 536 12.85 -24.90 0.66
N TRP A 537 11.52 -25.04 0.51
CA TRP A 537 10.66 -25.52 1.58
C TRP A 537 10.95 -27.01 1.86
N ASP A 538 10.98 -27.39 3.13
CA ASP A 538 11.13 -28.78 3.55
C ASP A 538 10.27 -29.12 4.77
N LYS A 539 9.84 -30.37 4.87
CA LYS A 539 8.94 -30.83 5.93
C LYS A 539 9.54 -30.66 7.33
N LYS A 540 10.84 -30.88 7.49
CA LYS A 540 11.49 -30.87 8.81
C LYS A 540 11.56 -29.46 9.39
N THR A 541 11.86 -28.46 8.57
CA THR A 541 11.98 -27.07 9.02
C THR A 541 10.61 -26.40 9.16
N PHE A 542 9.71 -26.64 8.21
CA PHE A 542 8.46 -25.86 8.10
C PHE A 542 7.22 -26.59 8.61
N TRP A 543 7.21 -27.93 8.65
CA TRP A 543 6.00 -28.73 8.94
C TRP A 543 6.20 -29.87 9.96
N GLU A 544 7.27 -29.83 10.74
CA GLU A 544 7.51 -30.81 11.80
C GLU A 544 6.48 -30.66 12.92
N CYS A 545 5.89 -31.77 13.36
CA CYS A 545 4.83 -31.78 14.37
C CYS A 545 5.04 -32.85 15.46
N GLU A 546 6.08 -33.68 15.34
CA GLU A 546 6.36 -34.74 16.31
C GLU A 546 6.88 -34.17 17.64
N ASP A 547 7.79 -33.19 17.59
CA ASP A 547 8.28 -32.50 18.78
C ASP A 547 7.44 -31.26 19.11
N LYS A 548 6.60 -31.37 20.14
CA LYS A 548 5.75 -30.27 20.62
C LYS A 548 6.52 -29.03 21.09
N ASN A 549 7.81 -29.15 21.36
CA ASN A 549 8.67 -28.04 21.77
C ASN A 549 9.42 -27.38 20.59
N ASN A 550 9.36 -27.99 19.40
CA ASN A 550 10.05 -27.54 18.19
C ASN A 550 9.19 -27.81 16.95
N LEU A 551 8.03 -27.16 16.90
CA LEU A 551 7.13 -27.24 15.75
C LEU A 551 7.71 -26.50 14.54
N GLY A 552 7.36 -26.95 13.34
CA GLY A 552 7.72 -26.30 12.09
C GLY A 552 7.20 -24.87 11.99
N ILE A 553 7.91 -24.03 11.21
CA ILE A 553 7.63 -22.59 11.07
C ILE A 553 6.18 -22.32 10.63
N ASP A 554 5.70 -23.00 9.59
CA ASP A 554 4.34 -22.76 9.06
C ASP A 554 3.27 -23.15 10.10
N ILE A 555 3.51 -24.21 10.87
CA ILE A 555 2.62 -24.61 11.98
C ILE A 555 2.61 -23.53 13.07
N CYS A 556 3.76 -22.96 13.40
CA CYS A 556 3.87 -21.88 14.37
C CYS A 556 3.15 -20.61 13.91
N ILE A 557 3.26 -20.25 12.62
CA ILE A 557 2.51 -19.15 12.01
C ILE A 557 1.01 -19.40 12.15
N ARG A 558 0.50 -20.56 11.70
CA ARG A 558 -0.93 -20.90 11.77
C ARG A 558 -1.51 -20.94 13.19
N HIS A 559 -0.69 -21.30 14.18
CA HIS A 559 -1.10 -21.28 15.59
C HIS A 559 -1.14 -19.86 16.19
N THR A 560 -0.40 -18.93 15.60
CA THR A 560 -0.28 -17.54 16.08
C THR A 560 -1.26 -16.62 15.35
N HIS A 561 -1.37 -16.78 14.04
CA HIS A 561 -2.22 -16.02 13.13
C HIS A 561 -3.22 -16.97 12.49
N SER A 562 -4.51 -16.65 12.58
CA SER A 562 -5.55 -17.45 11.96
C SER A 562 -5.44 -17.37 10.43
N PRO A 563 -5.40 -18.50 9.71
CA PRO A 563 -5.41 -18.50 8.26
C PRO A 563 -6.75 -17.96 7.74
N SER A 564 -6.72 -17.34 6.58
CA SER A 564 -7.92 -17.00 5.82
C SER A 564 -8.62 -18.26 5.33
N THR A 565 -9.89 -18.13 4.93
CA THR A 565 -10.72 -19.25 4.43
C THR A 565 -11.38 -18.85 3.12
N HIS A 566 -11.90 -19.82 2.37
CA HIS A 566 -12.66 -19.58 1.14
C HIS A 566 -11.84 -18.89 0.02
N GLY A 567 -10.53 -19.15 -0.03
CA GLY A 567 -9.65 -18.65 -1.10
C GLY A 567 -9.11 -17.24 -0.91
N ALA A 568 -9.47 -16.55 0.18
CA ALA A 568 -8.83 -15.29 0.54
C ALA A 568 -7.38 -15.52 0.97
N MET A 569 -6.48 -14.59 0.61
CA MET A 569 -5.10 -14.60 1.09
C MET A 569 -5.08 -14.31 2.60
N SER A 570 -4.24 -15.01 3.36
CA SER A 570 -4.10 -14.76 4.80
C SER A 570 -3.41 -13.43 5.06
N ARG A 571 -3.89 -12.65 6.05
CA ARG A 571 -3.20 -11.43 6.51
C ARG A 571 -1.73 -11.70 6.83
N VAL A 572 -1.46 -12.80 7.54
CA VAL A 572 -0.11 -13.33 7.74
C VAL A 572 -0.07 -14.75 7.17
N MET A 573 0.55 -14.89 6.01
CA MET A 573 0.67 -16.15 5.29
C MET A 573 1.69 -17.09 5.96
N THR A 574 1.50 -18.39 5.76
CA THR A 574 2.61 -19.33 5.91
C THR A 574 3.62 -19.18 4.77
N VAL A 575 4.85 -19.68 4.93
CA VAL A 575 5.83 -19.71 3.83
C VAL A 575 5.32 -20.60 2.70
N ALA A 576 4.64 -21.70 3.02
CA ALA A 576 3.96 -22.53 2.02
C ALA A 576 2.87 -21.76 1.26
N GLU A 577 1.97 -21.06 1.95
CA GLU A 577 0.90 -20.28 1.32
C GLU A 577 1.45 -19.21 0.38
N LYS A 578 2.47 -18.44 0.80
CA LYS A 578 3.18 -17.47 -0.05
C LYS A 578 3.57 -18.08 -1.40
N TYR A 579 4.25 -19.22 -1.40
CA TYR A 579 4.71 -19.83 -2.64
C TYR A 579 3.62 -20.62 -3.38
N VAL A 580 2.51 -20.98 -2.73
CA VAL A 580 1.29 -21.49 -3.41
C VAL A 580 0.67 -20.39 -4.27
N TRP A 581 0.61 -19.15 -3.79
CA TRP A 581 0.17 -18.01 -4.60
C TRP A 581 1.12 -17.76 -5.80
N CYS A 582 2.44 -17.75 -5.58
CA CYS A 582 3.40 -17.58 -6.68
C CYS A 582 3.27 -18.67 -7.76
N VAL A 583 3.14 -19.95 -7.36
CA VAL A 583 3.01 -21.04 -8.35
C VAL A 583 1.66 -21.04 -9.06
N LYS A 584 0.58 -20.56 -8.41
CA LYS A 584 -0.72 -20.35 -9.05
C LYS A 584 -0.55 -19.45 -10.28
N HIS A 585 0.07 -18.28 -10.14
CA HIS A 585 0.32 -17.36 -11.27
C HIS A 585 1.21 -17.97 -12.36
N ARG A 586 2.17 -18.83 -11.99
CA ARG A 586 2.95 -19.59 -12.98
C ARG A 586 2.12 -20.62 -13.74
N MET A 587 1.27 -21.37 -13.03
CA MET A 587 0.38 -22.36 -13.64
C MET A 587 -0.61 -21.69 -14.59
N GLU A 588 -1.17 -20.53 -14.23
CA GLU A 588 -2.04 -19.74 -15.11
C GLU A 588 -1.33 -19.37 -16.42
N ALA A 589 -0.11 -18.84 -16.35
CA ALA A 589 0.68 -18.51 -17.53
C ALA A 589 1.05 -19.74 -18.37
N ALA A 590 1.43 -20.84 -17.73
CA ALA A 590 1.80 -22.08 -18.40
C ALA A 590 0.59 -22.76 -19.06
N PHE A 591 -0.56 -22.80 -18.40
CA PHE A 591 -1.79 -23.39 -18.91
C PHE A 591 -2.40 -22.51 -20.01
N ALA A 592 -2.47 -21.19 -19.84
CA ALA A 592 -2.95 -20.27 -20.88
C ALA A 592 -2.16 -20.38 -22.20
N SER A 593 -0.88 -20.76 -22.14
CA SER A 593 -0.05 -20.96 -23.33
C SER A 593 -0.39 -22.23 -24.14
N GLN A 594 -1.04 -23.21 -23.51
CA GLN A 594 -1.23 -24.57 -24.06
C GLN A 594 -2.69 -25.02 -24.13
N LEU A 595 -3.54 -24.55 -23.21
CA LEU A 595 -4.90 -25.02 -23.00
C LEU A 595 -5.91 -23.92 -23.30
N GLN A 596 -7.12 -24.33 -23.63
CA GLN A 596 -8.27 -23.44 -23.74
C GLN A 596 -8.88 -23.22 -22.35
N TYR A 597 -9.39 -22.02 -22.13
CA TYR A 597 -10.04 -21.56 -20.92
C TYR A 597 -11.54 -21.43 -21.14
N ASN A 598 -12.33 -21.74 -20.11
CA ASN A 598 -13.78 -21.62 -20.15
C ASN A 598 -14.26 -20.97 -18.86
N ASP A 599 -14.71 -19.72 -18.99
CA ASP A 599 -15.41 -19.02 -17.91
C ASP A 599 -16.92 -19.19 -18.08
N TYR A 600 -17.64 -19.26 -16.96
CA TYR A 600 -19.06 -19.62 -16.92
C TYR A 600 -19.90 -18.77 -17.89
N GLY A 601 -20.35 -19.39 -18.98
CA GLY A 601 -21.23 -18.75 -19.97
C GLY A 601 -20.52 -17.99 -21.09
N GLN A 602 -19.20 -17.83 -21.06
CA GLN A 602 -18.46 -17.11 -22.10
C GLN A 602 -17.88 -18.00 -23.21
N GLY A 603 -18.04 -19.31 -23.08
CA GLY A 603 -17.56 -20.30 -24.04
C GLY A 603 -16.05 -20.55 -23.97
N ILE A 604 -15.61 -21.60 -24.66
CA ILE A 604 -14.22 -22.07 -24.63
C ILE A 604 -13.37 -21.21 -25.60
N ARG A 605 -12.30 -20.59 -25.10
CA ARG A 605 -11.37 -19.76 -25.88
C ARG A 605 -9.94 -19.79 -25.34
N TYR A 606 -8.96 -19.31 -26.10
CA TYR A 606 -7.64 -19.02 -25.54
C TYR A 606 -7.64 -17.68 -24.81
N ILE A 607 -6.87 -17.60 -23.73
CA ILE A 607 -6.67 -16.36 -23.00
C ILE A 607 -5.85 -15.40 -23.87
N SER A 608 -6.41 -14.22 -24.09
CA SER A 608 -5.74 -13.12 -24.78
C SER A 608 -5.15 -12.11 -23.80
N ASP A 609 -5.70 -12.05 -22.60
CA ASP A 609 -5.29 -11.10 -21.56
C ASP A 609 -5.48 -11.71 -20.17
N TYR A 610 -4.51 -11.50 -19.27
CA TYR A 610 -4.46 -12.20 -17.98
C TYR A 610 -5.48 -11.68 -16.97
N TYR A 611 -6.05 -10.49 -17.19
CA TYR A 611 -7.18 -10.00 -16.38
C TYR A 611 -8.41 -10.91 -16.47
N GLU A 612 -8.51 -11.74 -17.52
CA GLU A 612 -9.62 -12.69 -17.68
C GLU A 612 -9.53 -13.85 -16.67
N ILE A 613 -8.38 -14.03 -16.02
CA ILE A 613 -8.11 -15.17 -15.15
C ILE A 613 -8.17 -14.79 -13.67
N ASP A 614 -7.58 -13.66 -13.28
CA ASP A 614 -7.33 -13.35 -11.87
C ASP A 614 -7.33 -11.85 -11.56
N ASP A 615 -7.43 -11.56 -10.26
CA ASP A 615 -7.39 -10.22 -9.70
C ASP A 615 -5.97 -9.83 -9.27
N PHE A 616 -5.48 -8.71 -9.81
CA PHE A 616 -4.13 -8.23 -9.53
C PHE A 616 -4.16 -6.91 -8.76
N THR A 617 -3.21 -6.75 -7.84
CA THR A 617 -3.09 -5.54 -7.00
C THR A 617 -2.79 -4.30 -7.84
N ASN A 618 -3.58 -3.24 -7.66
CA ASN A 618 -3.32 -1.94 -8.27
C ASN A 618 -2.76 -0.95 -7.25
N THR A 619 -1.43 -0.82 -7.24
CA THR A 619 -0.71 0.02 -6.27
C THR A 619 -0.98 1.52 -6.44
N TYR A 620 -1.44 1.97 -7.62
CA TYR A 620 -1.80 3.37 -7.83
C TYR A 620 -3.14 3.70 -7.20
N GLN A 621 -4.13 2.80 -7.29
CA GLN A 621 -5.41 2.99 -6.62
C GLN A 621 -5.24 2.99 -5.09
N ASP A 622 -4.38 2.13 -4.54
CA ASP A 622 -4.00 2.18 -3.12
C ASP A 622 -3.47 3.56 -2.72
N TYR A 623 -2.56 4.10 -3.53
CA TYR A 623 -2.01 5.44 -3.35
C TYR A 623 -3.08 6.53 -3.41
N VAL A 624 -3.96 6.51 -4.41
CA VAL A 624 -5.04 7.50 -4.55
C VAL A 624 -6.01 7.40 -3.37
N ASN A 625 -6.46 6.19 -3.00
CA ASN A 625 -7.35 5.96 -1.85
C ASN A 625 -6.74 6.54 -0.56
N SER A 626 -5.46 6.29 -0.29
CA SER A 626 -4.76 6.81 0.90
C SER A 626 -4.73 8.34 0.99
N ARG A 627 -4.82 9.03 -0.15
CA ARG A 627 -4.89 10.49 -0.23
C ARG A 627 -6.31 11.01 -0.06
N HIS A 628 -7.30 10.30 -0.59
CA HIS A 628 -8.71 10.68 -0.50
C HIS A 628 -9.34 10.44 0.87
N THR A 629 -8.89 9.45 1.66
CA THR A 629 -9.39 9.23 3.04
C THR A 629 -9.20 10.46 3.96
N LYS A 630 -8.40 11.45 3.55
CA LYS A 630 -8.14 12.69 4.29
C LYS A 630 -9.08 13.84 3.93
N ILE A 631 -9.98 13.64 2.97
CA ILE A 631 -10.90 14.67 2.46
C ILE A 631 -12.31 14.38 3.00
N GLU A 632 -12.91 15.35 3.70
CA GLU A 632 -14.32 15.26 4.11
C GLU A 632 -15.22 15.79 2.99
N ASP A 633 -15.90 14.89 2.29
CA ASP A 633 -16.93 15.24 1.33
C ASP A 633 -18.22 15.75 2.02
N LYS A 634 -18.98 16.58 1.33
CA LYS A 634 -20.20 17.20 1.86
C LYS A 634 -21.44 16.49 1.37
N TRP A 635 -22.41 16.33 2.27
CA TRP A 635 -23.77 15.92 1.92
C TRP A 635 -24.44 16.94 1.00
N ILE A 636 -25.18 16.43 0.03
CA ILE A 636 -25.90 17.17 -0.99
C ILE A 636 -27.39 16.83 -0.88
N HIS A 637 -28.25 17.86 -0.82
CA HIS A 637 -29.72 17.76 -0.86
C HIS A 637 -30.38 16.80 0.15
N THR A 638 -29.70 16.44 1.26
CA THR A 638 -30.27 15.59 2.31
C THR A 638 -31.39 16.28 3.10
N ASP A 639 -31.50 17.60 3.02
CA ASP A 639 -32.61 18.39 3.53
C ASP A 639 -33.95 18.07 2.84
N GLN A 640 -33.91 17.47 1.64
CA GLN A 640 -35.08 17.03 0.89
C GLN A 640 -35.56 15.62 1.29
N MET A 641 -34.83 14.93 2.18
CA MET A 641 -35.10 13.53 2.54
C MET A 641 -35.73 13.39 3.93
N VAL A 642 -36.50 12.32 4.11
CA VAL A 642 -37.23 11.99 5.34
C VAL A 642 -38.08 13.16 5.87
N VAL A 643 -38.56 13.99 4.94
CA VAL A 643 -39.39 15.16 5.23
C VAL A 643 -40.78 14.69 5.63
N THR A 644 -41.20 15.05 6.83
CA THR A 644 -42.50 14.65 7.36
C THR A 644 -43.05 15.69 8.34
N PRO A 645 -44.37 15.96 8.33
CA PRO A 645 -45.01 16.82 9.33
C PRO A 645 -45.27 16.10 10.65
N TYR A 646 -44.97 14.80 10.75
CA TYR A 646 -45.23 14.00 11.95
C TYR A 646 -44.03 14.02 12.91
N GLU A 647 -44.29 14.21 14.21
CA GLU A 647 -43.24 14.33 15.24
C GLU A 647 -43.14 13.10 16.16
N GLU A 648 -44.11 12.18 16.11
CA GLU A 648 -44.18 11.03 17.00
C GLU A 648 -43.92 9.69 16.28
N PHE A 649 -43.11 8.84 16.91
CA PHE A 649 -42.89 7.44 16.51
C PHE A 649 -44.16 6.63 16.74
N SER A 650 -44.88 6.28 15.66
CA SER A 650 -46.04 5.41 15.71
C SER A 650 -46.30 4.73 14.37
N ILE A 651 -46.91 3.54 14.41
CA ILE A 651 -47.30 2.81 13.20
C ILE A 651 -48.19 3.66 12.28
N GLU A 652 -49.16 4.40 12.81
CA GLU A 652 -50.03 5.26 12.01
C GLU A 652 -49.28 6.37 11.28
N ASN A 653 -48.30 7.03 11.93
CA ASN A 653 -47.54 8.12 11.31
C ASN A 653 -46.58 7.60 10.25
N ILE A 654 -45.92 6.47 10.51
CA ILE A 654 -45.03 5.83 9.53
C ILE A 654 -45.83 5.44 8.29
N GLU A 655 -46.99 4.78 8.46
CA GLU A 655 -47.85 4.41 7.33
C GLU A 655 -48.41 5.60 6.57
N LYS A 656 -48.77 6.69 7.26
CA LYS A 656 -49.24 7.91 6.61
C LYS A 656 -48.14 8.56 5.79
N TRP A 657 -46.90 8.56 6.28
CA TRP A 657 -45.74 9.10 5.55
C TRP A 657 -45.43 8.27 4.31
N MET A 658 -45.39 6.93 4.42
CA MET A 658 -45.16 6.05 3.26
C MET A 658 -46.22 6.24 2.17
N LYS A 659 -47.50 6.45 2.54
CA LYS A 659 -48.61 6.65 1.60
C LYS A 659 -48.70 8.07 1.01
N GLN A 660 -47.76 8.97 1.32
CA GLN A 660 -47.77 10.31 0.72
C GLN A 660 -47.52 10.22 -0.79
N ALA A 661 -48.35 10.92 -1.56
CA ALA A 661 -48.29 10.99 -3.02
C ALA A 661 -47.54 12.25 -3.51
N ASP A 662 -46.79 12.90 -2.62
CA ASP A 662 -45.96 14.05 -2.94
C ASP A 662 -44.91 13.67 -3.99
N VAL A 663 -44.63 14.60 -4.89
CA VAL A 663 -43.60 14.43 -5.91
C VAL A 663 -42.34 15.12 -5.38
N PRO A 664 -41.16 14.50 -5.48
CA PRO A 664 -39.91 15.15 -5.09
C PRO A 664 -39.70 16.47 -5.82
N ASP A 665 -39.05 17.44 -5.16
CA ASP A 665 -38.63 18.68 -5.81
C ASP A 665 -37.41 18.41 -6.71
N PHE A 666 -37.65 17.85 -7.90
CA PHE A 666 -36.58 17.50 -8.84
C PHE A 666 -35.72 18.71 -9.23
N ALA A 667 -36.28 19.91 -9.27
CA ALA A 667 -35.54 21.12 -9.59
C ALA A 667 -34.51 21.47 -8.51
N ALA A 668 -34.79 21.14 -7.24
CA ALA A 668 -33.82 21.30 -6.15
C ALA A 668 -32.63 20.33 -6.28
N TRP A 669 -32.85 19.11 -6.79
CA TRP A 669 -31.80 18.10 -7.02
C TRP A 669 -30.92 18.40 -8.24
N PHE A 670 -31.47 19.08 -9.24
CA PHE A 670 -30.81 19.36 -10.52
C PHE A 670 -30.65 20.87 -10.76
N ASP A 671 -30.41 21.67 -9.71
CA ASP A 671 -30.33 23.13 -9.84
C ASP A 671 -29.23 23.56 -10.82
N ARG A 672 -29.63 23.95 -12.03
CA ARG A 672 -28.69 24.38 -13.09
C ARG A 672 -27.97 25.70 -12.81
N LYS A 673 -28.26 26.36 -11.69
CA LYS A 673 -27.54 27.56 -11.25
C LYS A 673 -26.22 27.24 -10.56
N THR A 674 -25.96 25.99 -10.20
CA THR A 674 -24.67 25.54 -9.67
C THR A 674 -23.68 25.22 -10.80
N ASP A 675 -22.39 25.35 -10.50
CA ASP A 675 -21.31 25.01 -11.44
C ASP A 675 -21.27 23.50 -11.77
N THR A 676 -21.96 22.67 -10.98
CA THR A 676 -22.00 21.21 -11.12
C THR A 676 -23.43 20.67 -11.09
N GLU A 677 -23.70 19.60 -11.85
CA GLU A 677 -24.98 18.89 -11.95
C GLU A 677 -24.79 17.41 -11.55
N ILE A 678 -25.81 16.76 -10.99
CA ILE A 678 -25.75 15.33 -10.59
C ILE A 678 -25.98 14.44 -11.82
N LEU A 679 -25.08 13.52 -12.11
CA LEU A 679 -25.31 12.45 -13.09
C LEU A 679 -25.69 11.12 -12.45
N TYR A 680 -25.13 10.83 -11.28
CA TYR A 680 -25.48 9.66 -10.48
C TYR A 680 -25.52 10.04 -9.02
N ALA A 681 -26.50 9.51 -8.30
CA ALA A 681 -26.50 9.54 -6.85
C ALA A 681 -27.23 8.34 -6.26
N PHE A 682 -26.71 7.82 -5.16
CA PHE A 682 -27.45 6.99 -4.23
C PHE A 682 -27.37 7.66 -2.85
N THR A 683 -28.52 8.04 -2.30
CA THR A 683 -28.59 8.64 -0.96
C THR A 683 -29.57 7.85 -0.11
N ASN A 684 -29.15 7.42 1.08
CA ASN A 684 -30.00 6.79 2.07
C ASN A 684 -29.94 7.57 3.37
N ILE A 685 -31.09 7.92 3.93
CA ILE A 685 -31.18 8.64 5.21
C ILE A 685 -32.20 7.94 6.12
N VAL A 686 -31.75 7.61 7.32
CA VAL A 686 -32.55 6.98 8.37
C VAL A 686 -32.88 8.01 9.45
N ASN A 687 -34.17 8.13 9.79
CA ASN A 687 -34.64 8.88 10.94
C ASN A 687 -35.16 7.91 12.02
N GLU A 688 -34.27 7.48 12.89
CA GLU A 688 -34.56 6.50 13.97
C GLU A 688 -35.49 7.05 15.07
N LEU A 689 -35.66 8.37 15.15
CA LEU A 689 -36.59 9.00 16.09
C LEU A 689 -38.03 8.84 15.64
N LEU A 690 -38.27 8.77 14.32
CA LEU A 690 -39.60 8.62 13.73
C LEU A 690 -39.84 7.21 13.16
N GLY A 691 -38.79 6.39 13.05
CA GLY A 691 -38.89 5.00 12.58
C GLY A 691 -39.04 4.90 11.06
N ILE A 692 -38.48 5.85 10.32
CA ILE A 692 -38.61 5.96 8.86
C ILE A 692 -37.24 6.01 8.19
N GLU A 693 -37.16 5.47 6.98
CA GLU A 693 -35.98 5.42 6.14
C GLU A 693 -36.37 5.76 4.70
N GLU A 694 -35.61 6.64 4.06
CA GLU A 694 -35.81 7.02 2.66
C GLU A 694 -34.51 6.83 1.89
N ALA A 695 -34.61 6.18 0.74
CA ALA A 695 -33.53 5.98 -0.21
C ALA A 695 -33.90 6.57 -1.57
N VAL A 696 -32.96 7.32 -2.16
CA VAL A 696 -33.09 7.95 -3.47
C VAL A 696 -31.98 7.46 -4.38
N TRP A 697 -32.34 6.97 -5.58
CA TRP A 697 -31.39 6.68 -6.66
C TRP A 697 -31.63 7.64 -7.83
N ILE A 698 -30.53 8.16 -8.35
CA ILE A 698 -30.47 9.00 -9.54
C ILE A 698 -29.47 8.36 -10.48
N SER A 699 -29.87 8.15 -11.73
CA SER A 699 -28.96 7.80 -12.81
C SER A 699 -29.36 8.52 -14.10
N SER A 700 -28.43 8.72 -15.02
CA SER A 700 -28.63 9.59 -16.18
C SER A 700 -28.42 8.86 -17.52
N GLY A 701 -29.20 9.29 -18.51
CA GLY A 701 -29.13 8.76 -19.87
C GLY A 701 -29.31 9.85 -20.92
N ILE A 702 -28.89 9.55 -22.15
CA ILE A 702 -29.02 10.46 -23.30
C ILE A 702 -29.70 9.79 -24.48
N VAL A 703 -30.48 10.59 -25.21
CA VAL A 703 -31.15 10.20 -26.46
C VAL A 703 -30.83 11.23 -27.53
N LYS A 704 -30.76 10.81 -28.79
CA LYS A 704 -30.64 11.75 -29.91
C LYS A 704 -31.80 12.76 -29.89
N ARG A 705 -31.49 14.04 -30.11
CA ARG A 705 -32.43 15.14 -29.90
C ARG A 705 -33.68 15.02 -30.79
N ASP A 706 -33.54 14.51 -32.00
CA ASP A 706 -34.64 14.22 -32.94
C ASP A 706 -35.48 12.99 -32.55
N GLY A 707 -34.90 12.05 -31.78
CA GLY A 707 -35.58 10.88 -31.23
C GLY A 707 -36.25 11.10 -29.87
N PHE A 708 -36.00 12.23 -29.19
CA PHE A 708 -36.45 12.43 -27.81
C PHE A 708 -37.97 12.38 -27.62
N GLN A 709 -38.74 12.97 -28.54
CA GLN A 709 -40.20 12.94 -28.46
C GLN A 709 -40.74 11.50 -28.57
N LYS A 710 -40.14 10.69 -29.43
CA LYS A 710 -40.49 9.26 -29.56
C LYS A 710 -40.13 8.49 -28.30
N PHE A 711 -39.01 8.82 -27.65
CA PHE A 711 -38.63 8.23 -26.37
C PHE A 711 -39.70 8.49 -25.30
N ILE A 712 -40.16 9.74 -25.15
CA ILE A 712 -41.22 10.09 -24.21
C ILE A 712 -42.51 9.31 -24.48
N GLU A 713 -42.92 9.21 -25.75
CA GLU A 713 -44.11 8.43 -26.14
C GLU A 713 -43.97 6.93 -25.86
N ALA A 714 -42.75 6.39 -25.94
CA ALA A 714 -42.46 4.99 -25.69
C ALA A 714 -42.39 4.63 -24.19
N LEU A 715 -42.31 5.61 -23.28
CA LEU A 715 -42.30 5.38 -21.82
C LEU A 715 -43.62 4.83 -21.28
N ASP A 716 -44.73 4.98 -22.01
CA ASP A 716 -46.04 4.40 -21.66
C ASP A 716 -46.34 3.09 -22.41
N VAL A 717 -45.36 2.58 -23.16
CA VAL A 717 -45.48 1.33 -23.94
C VAL A 717 -44.60 0.27 -23.30
N TYR A 718 -45.06 -0.99 -23.33
CA TYR A 718 -44.23 -2.11 -22.85
C TYR A 718 -43.03 -2.32 -23.77
N ALA A 719 -41.84 -2.37 -23.18
CA ALA A 719 -40.62 -2.89 -23.80
C ALA A 719 -39.85 -3.64 -22.71
N GLU A 720 -39.14 -4.72 -23.06
CA GLU A 720 -38.38 -5.49 -22.07
C GLU A 720 -37.31 -4.61 -21.40
N ASP A 721 -36.51 -3.90 -22.19
CA ASP A 721 -35.45 -3.02 -21.66
C ASP A 721 -35.99 -1.81 -20.88
N ARG A 722 -37.28 -1.44 -21.03
CA ARG A 722 -37.90 -0.36 -20.24
C ARG A 722 -37.87 -0.68 -18.74
N ALA A 723 -37.86 -1.96 -18.37
CA ALA A 723 -37.77 -2.38 -16.97
C ALA A 723 -36.50 -1.82 -16.28
N GLU A 724 -35.41 -1.59 -17.02
CA GLU A 724 -34.19 -0.97 -16.47
C GLU A 724 -34.40 0.48 -16.03
N LEU A 725 -35.35 1.22 -16.64
CA LEU A 725 -35.69 2.58 -16.18
C LEU A 725 -36.55 2.58 -14.90
N LEU A 726 -37.27 1.49 -14.62
CA LEU A 726 -37.96 1.31 -13.33
C LEU A 726 -36.95 0.99 -12.23
N ASN A 727 -35.93 0.19 -12.56
CA ASN A 727 -34.86 -0.19 -11.64
C ASN A 727 -33.65 0.75 -11.74
N VAL A 728 -33.84 2.02 -11.37
CA VAL A 728 -32.83 3.10 -11.50
C VAL A 728 -31.50 2.75 -10.83
N SER A 729 -31.49 1.91 -9.78
CA SER A 729 -30.26 1.46 -9.12
C SER A 729 -29.32 0.72 -10.05
N ASP A 730 -29.85 0.03 -11.05
CA ASP A 730 -29.11 -0.83 -11.98
C ASP A 730 -28.99 -0.18 -13.38
N PHE A 731 -29.46 1.08 -13.53
CA PHE A 731 -29.39 1.84 -14.78
C PHE A 731 -27.98 2.41 -15.01
N HIS A 732 -27.02 1.53 -15.21
CA HIS A 732 -25.64 1.84 -15.58
C HIS A 732 -25.04 0.72 -16.45
N SER A 733 -23.93 1.00 -17.13
CA SER A 733 -23.09 0.00 -17.80
C SER A 733 -22.15 -0.68 -16.82
N TYR A 734 -21.60 -1.81 -17.24
CA TYR A 734 -20.65 -2.61 -16.48
C TYR A 734 -19.39 -2.85 -17.30
N ILE A 735 -18.26 -2.94 -16.63
CA ILE A 735 -17.05 -3.46 -17.26
C ILE A 735 -17.19 -4.98 -17.40
N GLU A 736 -17.05 -5.49 -18.63
CA GLU A 736 -17.01 -6.93 -18.90
C GLU A 736 -15.66 -7.49 -18.43
N THR A 737 -15.64 -8.04 -17.23
CA THR A 737 -14.45 -8.60 -16.61
C THR A 737 -14.83 -9.70 -15.61
N SER A 738 -13.92 -10.65 -15.41
CA SER A 738 -14.00 -11.66 -14.35
C SER A 738 -13.35 -11.21 -13.05
N GLY A 739 -12.81 -9.99 -13.01
CA GLY A 739 -12.03 -9.44 -11.90
C GLY A 739 -12.14 -7.92 -11.68
N PHE A 740 -11.29 -7.34 -10.84
CA PHE A 740 -11.26 -5.92 -10.50
C PHE A 740 -10.64 -5.08 -11.61
N TYR A 741 -11.26 -3.93 -11.89
CA TYR A 741 -10.74 -2.90 -12.78
C TYR A 741 -10.80 -1.55 -12.08
N THR A 742 -9.66 -0.87 -12.01
CA THR A 742 -9.63 0.46 -11.41
C THR A 742 -10.11 1.53 -12.41
N PRO A 743 -10.68 2.65 -11.93
CA PRO A 743 -11.09 3.77 -12.78
C PRO A 743 -9.97 4.29 -13.71
N GLN A 744 -8.71 4.27 -13.25
CA GLN A 744 -7.53 4.70 -14.02
C GLN A 744 -7.30 3.79 -15.20
N GLU A 745 -7.44 2.48 -15.02
CA GLU A 745 -7.21 1.51 -16.10
C GLU A 745 -8.27 1.63 -17.18
N ILE A 746 -9.53 1.81 -16.78
CA ILE A 746 -10.64 2.05 -17.71
C ILE A 746 -10.38 3.31 -18.54
N CYS A 747 -9.85 4.37 -17.92
CA CYS A 747 -9.57 5.63 -18.61
C CYS A 747 -8.27 5.60 -19.44
N ALA A 748 -7.19 5.00 -18.92
CA ALA A 748 -5.84 5.12 -19.47
C ALA A 748 -5.42 3.96 -20.38
N VAL A 749 -5.90 2.74 -20.13
CA VAL A 749 -5.52 1.54 -20.91
C VAL A 749 -6.52 1.28 -22.04
N GLN A 750 -7.76 1.77 -21.90
CA GLN A 750 -8.84 1.73 -22.92
C GLN A 750 -9.18 0.35 -23.50
N THR A 751 -8.74 -0.75 -22.88
CA THR A 751 -9.04 -2.11 -23.36
C THR A 751 -10.25 -2.75 -22.68
N ALA A 752 -10.81 -2.12 -21.66
CA ALA A 752 -12.00 -2.61 -20.97
C ALA A 752 -13.24 -2.43 -21.84
N LYS A 753 -13.97 -3.52 -22.10
CA LYS A 753 -15.25 -3.47 -22.81
C LYS A 753 -16.35 -3.08 -21.83
N GLU A 754 -16.99 -1.95 -22.11
CA GLU A 754 -18.24 -1.63 -21.44
C GLU A 754 -19.37 -2.42 -22.10
N THR A 755 -20.19 -3.05 -21.26
CA THR A 755 -21.37 -3.78 -21.67
C THR A 755 -22.61 -3.18 -21.03
N ASN A 756 -23.76 -3.42 -21.66
CA ASN A 756 -25.04 -2.86 -21.26
C ASN A 756 -25.03 -1.31 -21.20
N ASP A 757 -24.31 -0.68 -22.14
CA ASP A 757 -24.19 0.78 -22.28
C ASP A 757 -25.38 1.41 -23.02
N ILE A 758 -26.17 0.58 -23.73
CA ILE A 758 -27.32 1.00 -24.53
C ILE A 758 -28.52 0.12 -24.19
N ILE A 759 -29.69 0.76 -24.04
CA ILE A 759 -30.99 0.07 -24.02
C ILE A 759 -31.87 0.54 -25.17
N ASN A 760 -32.84 -0.29 -25.56
CA ASN A 760 -33.76 -0.07 -26.66
C ASN A 760 -35.19 0.09 -26.14
N ILE A 761 -35.78 1.27 -26.34
CA ILE A 761 -37.13 1.56 -25.83
C ILE A 761 -38.10 1.74 -27.00
N GLY A 762 -39.19 0.96 -26.99
CA GLY A 762 -40.24 0.95 -28.00
C GLY A 762 -40.33 -0.36 -28.76
N GLU A 763 -41.32 -0.49 -29.65
CA GLU A 763 -41.54 -1.69 -30.47
C GLU A 763 -40.92 -1.53 -31.88
N GLN A 764 -40.23 -2.57 -32.37
CA GLN A 764 -39.77 -2.78 -33.76
C GLN A 764 -39.36 -1.50 -34.56
N GLU A 765 -40.31 -0.82 -35.20
CA GLU A 765 -40.10 0.36 -36.07
C GLU A 765 -39.94 1.69 -35.32
N ASN A 766 -40.31 1.75 -34.03
CA ASN A 766 -40.23 2.95 -33.17
C ASN A 766 -39.17 2.84 -32.07
N ASN A 767 -38.22 1.93 -32.21
CA ASN A 767 -37.17 1.72 -31.22
C ASN A 767 -36.26 2.95 -31.10
N VAL A 768 -36.11 3.47 -29.89
CA VAL A 768 -35.22 4.58 -29.55
C VAL A 768 -34.06 4.07 -28.72
N GLN A 769 -32.84 4.31 -29.21
CA GLN A 769 -31.61 4.00 -28.49
C GLN A 769 -31.38 5.02 -27.38
N VAL A 770 -31.26 4.51 -26.16
CA VAL A 770 -30.91 5.25 -24.97
C VAL A 770 -29.49 4.85 -24.57
N TYR A 771 -28.60 5.81 -24.45
CA TYR A 771 -27.24 5.58 -23.95
C TYR A 771 -27.15 5.92 -22.47
N LYS A 772 -26.56 5.04 -21.68
CA LYS A 772 -26.31 5.27 -20.26
C LYS A 772 -25.07 6.16 -20.09
N LEU A 773 -25.12 7.10 -19.15
CA LEU A 773 -23.98 7.99 -18.87
C LEU A 773 -23.08 7.50 -17.74
N ILE A 774 -23.44 6.40 -17.07
CA ILE A 774 -22.75 5.86 -15.90
C ILE A 774 -22.24 4.46 -16.22
N THR A 775 -20.97 4.20 -15.89
CA THR A 775 -20.39 2.86 -15.82
C THR A 775 -20.02 2.57 -14.38
N THR A 776 -20.21 1.34 -13.92
CA THR A 776 -19.67 0.86 -12.66
C THR A 776 -18.44 -0.01 -12.90
N CYS A 777 -17.45 0.08 -12.00
CA CYS A 777 -16.37 -0.88 -11.90
C CYS A 777 -16.12 -1.26 -10.44
N LEU A 778 -15.65 -2.48 -10.25
CA LEU A 778 -15.27 -2.98 -8.94
C LEU A 778 -13.76 -2.88 -8.80
N SER A 779 -13.29 -2.36 -7.67
CA SER A 779 -11.89 -2.28 -7.31
C SER A 779 -11.69 -2.86 -5.92
N ALA A 780 -10.56 -3.52 -5.69
CA ALA A 780 -10.09 -3.76 -4.34
C ALA A 780 -9.87 -2.40 -3.62
N HIS A 781 -10.23 -2.33 -2.35
CA HIS A 781 -10.08 -1.17 -1.49
C HIS A 781 -9.57 -1.62 -0.12
N ASN A 782 -8.28 -1.41 0.17
CA ASN A 782 -7.56 -2.07 1.27
C ASN A 782 -7.55 -3.61 1.13
N GLU A 783 -6.86 -4.33 2.02
CA GLU A 783 -6.68 -5.79 1.87
C GLU A 783 -7.96 -6.63 2.04
N ASP A 784 -9.02 -6.04 2.62
CA ASP A 784 -10.21 -6.79 3.08
C ASP A 784 -11.57 -6.25 2.56
N THR A 785 -11.60 -5.19 1.73
CA THR A 785 -12.88 -4.62 1.26
C THR A 785 -12.92 -4.36 -0.25
N GLU A 786 -14.04 -4.67 -0.88
CA GLU A 786 -14.32 -4.27 -2.26
C GLU A 786 -14.99 -2.90 -2.26
N MET A 787 -14.66 -2.06 -3.24
CA MET A 787 -15.31 -0.77 -3.49
C MET A 787 -15.81 -0.72 -4.92
N SER A 788 -17.09 -0.38 -5.09
CA SER A 788 -17.66 -0.06 -6.39
C SER A 788 -17.50 1.42 -6.68
N PHE A 789 -16.90 1.76 -7.81
CA PHE A 789 -16.81 3.13 -8.31
C PHE A 789 -17.85 3.38 -9.39
N TYR A 790 -18.53 4.52 -9.30
CA TYR A 790 -19.42 5.02 -10.34
C TYR A 790 -18.72 6.11 -11.13
N LEU A 791 -18.47 5.85 -12.41
CA LEU A 791 -17.68 6.70 -13.29
C LEU A 791 -18.44 7.09 -14.55
N PRO A 792 -18.04 8.17 -15.26
CA PRO A 792 -18.64 8.53 -16.53
C PRO A 792 -18.47 7.38 -17.54
N SER A 793 -19.53 6.98 -18.23
CA SER A 793 -19.48 5.91 -19.25
C SER A 793 -18.63 6.28 -20.46
N GLY A 794 -18.30 5.32 -21.33
CA GLY A 794 -17.48 5.51 -22.51
C GLY A 794 -18.01 6.60 -23.44
N ILE A 795 -19.33 6.67 -23.62
CA ILE A 795 -19.96 7.77 -24.37
C ILE A 795 -19.83 9.11 -23.63
N ALA A 796 -20.02 9.13 -22.30
CA ALA A 796 -19.88 10.33 -21.49
C ALA A 796 -18.44 10.88 -21.55
N ARG A 797 -17.44 10.01 -21.39
CA ARG A 797 -16.01 10.35 -21.53
C ARG A 797 -15.71 10.91 -22.92
N LYS A 798 -16.23 10.26 -23.97
CA LYS A 798 -16.03 10.68 -25.37
C LYS A 798 -16.60 12.06 -25.67
N ILE A 799 -17.84 12.34 -25.29
CA ILE A 799 -18.48 13.63 -25.62
C ILE A 799 -17.94 14.79 -24.78
N THR A 800 -17.48 14.52 -23.57
CA THR A 800 -16.93 15.56 -22.68
C THR A 800 -15.41 15.72 -22.78
N GLY A 801 -14.72 14.85 -23.53
CA GLY A 801 -13.28 14.92 -23.74
C GLY A 801 -12.46 14.50 -22.51
N ILE A 802 -12.99 13.62 -21.67
CA ILE A 802 -12.21 13.05 -20.57
C ILE A 802 -11.09 12.18 -21.13
N THR A 803 -9.88 12.45 -20.67
CA THR A 803 -8.67 11.69 -21.05
C THR A 803 -8.03 10.97 -19.87
N TYR A 804 -8.47 11.25 -18.64
CA TYR A 804 -7.94 10.62 -17.43
C TYR A 804 -8.97 10.67 -16.29
N GLY A 805 -8.95 9.67 -15.42
CA GLY A 805 -9.70 9.67 -14.17
C GLY A 805 -9.08 8.74 -13.14
N ASP A 806 -9.17 9.11 -11.86
CA ASP A 806 -8.57 8.35 -10.74
C ASP A 806 -9.58 7.74 -9.77
N GLY A 807 -10.86 7.72 -10.16
CA GLY A 807 -11.96 7.25 -9.32
C GLY A 807 -12.63 8.37 -8.53
N TYR A 808 -11.94 9.50 -8.33
CA TYR A 808 -12.46 10.63 -7.57
C TYR A 808 -12.59 11.89 -8.45
N GLU A 809 -11.62 12.18 -9.31
CA GLU A 809 -11.69 13.27 -10.28
C GLU A 809 -11.45 12.76 -11.71
N TYR A 810 -12.21 13.29 -12.67
CA TYR A 810 -12.08 12.99 -14.10
C TYR A 810 -11.83 14.28 -14.86
N VAL A 811 -10.82 14.26 -15.73
CA VAL A 811 -10.29 15.48 -16.36
C VAL A 811 -10.11 15.36 -17.86
N ASN A 812 -10.08 16.50 -18.54
CA ASN A 812 -9.68 16.60 -19.95
C ASN A 812 -8.16 16.79 -20.13
N GLU A 813 -7.74 16.93 -21.40
CA GLU A 813 -6.34 17.18 -21.79
C GLU A 813 -5.77 18.48 -21.20
N ASN A 814 -6.62 19.47 -20.92
CA ASN A 814 -6.23 20.76 -20.32
C ASN A 814 -6.15 20.70 -18.79
N ASN A 815 -6.33 19.52 -18.21
CA ASN A 815 -6.33 19.30 -16.75
C ASN A 815 -7.51 19.98 -16.03
N GLU A 816 -8.59 20.30 -16.75
CA GLU A 816 -9.82 20.82 -16.16
C GLU A 816 -10.64 19.65 -15.60
N VAL A 817 -11.13 19.78 -14.37
CA VAL A 817 -11.98 18.76 -13.74
C VAL A 817 -13.38 18.83 -14.32
N ILE A 818 -13.79 17.75 -14.97
CA ILE A 818 -15.10 17.60 -15.58
C ILE A 818 -16.05 16.89 -14.62
N TYR A 819 -15.61 15.80 -13.98
CA TYR A 819 -16.45 15.06 -13.04
C TYR A 819 -15.76 14.87 -11.69
N LYS A 820 -16.58 14.77 -10.64
CA LYS A 820 -16.16 14.49 -9.28
C LYS A 820 -17.04 13.41 -8.67
N PHE A 821 -16.41 12.40 -8.11
CA PHE A 821 -17.04 11.36 -7.32
C PHE A 821 -16.85 11.67 -5.83
N SER A 822 -17.88 11.41 -5.04
CA SER A 822 -17.90 11.60 -3.59
C SER A 822 -18.63 10.45 -2.91
N ASP A 823 -18.15 10.08 -1.72
CA ASP A 823 -18.72 9.03 -0.88
C ASP A 823 -18.72 9.49 0.58
N VAL A 824 -19.92 9.68 1.14
CA VAL A 824 -20.14 10.27 2.46
C VAL A 824 -20.97 9.32 3.32
N GLY A 825 -20.51 9.05 4.54
CA GLY A 825 -21.28 8.29 5.54
C GLY A 825 -20.78 6.87 5.74
N LYS A 826 -21.67 5.94 6.11
CA LYS A 826 -21.34 4.52 6.31
C LYS A 826 -22.40 3.63 5.72
N ASN A 827 -21.96 2.56 5.06
CA ASN A 827 -22.82 1.48 4.59
C ASN A 827 -23.78 1.02 5.71
N TRP A 828 -25.06 0.81 5.34
CA TRP A 828 -26.13 0.39 6.25
C TRP A 828 -26.57 1.43 7.30
N LYS A 829 -26.21 2.69 7.10
CA LYS A 829 -26.74 3.86 7.84
C LYS A 829 -27.05 4.98 6.85
N ASN A 830 -26.93 6.22 7.30
CA ASN A 830 -26.90 7.36 6.42
C ASN A 830 -25.67 7.25 5.53
N GLN A 831 -25.89 7.23 4.22
CA GLN A 831 -24.84 7.23 3.20
C GLN A 831 -25.26 8.04 1.98
N GLN A 832 -24.28 8.62 1.28
CA GLN A 832 -24.47 9.25 -0.01
C GLN A 832 -23.26 8.98 -0.90
N VAL A 833 -23.52 8.38 -2.05
CA VAL A 833 -22.56 8.25 -3.16
C VAL A 833 -23.04 9.15 -4.27
N CYS A 834 -22.18 10.01 -4.82
CA CYS A 834 -22.57 10.94 -5.88
C CYS A 834 -21.45 11.15 -6.92
N LEU A 835 -21.84 11.13 -8.20
CA LEU A 835 -21.02 11.56 -9.33
C LEU A 835 -21.61 12.85 -9.92
N GLN A 836 -20.87 13.94 -9.79
CA GLN A 836 -21.23 15.26 -10.31
C GLN A 836 -20.40 15.61 -11.54
N VAL A 837 -20.96 16.44 -12.42
CA VAL A 837 -20.33 16.91 -13.65
C VAL A 837 -20.39 18.43 -13.75
N ASN A 838 -19.40 19.06 -14.37
CA ASN A 838 -19.46 20.48 -14.70
C ASN A 838 -20.62 20.76 -15.69
N THR A 839 -21.61 21.53 -15.24
CA THR A 839 -22.85 21.81 -15.98
C THR A 839 -22.57 22.40 -17.35
N SER A 840 -21.68 23.40 -17.42
CA SER A 840 -21.37 24.12 -18.67
C SER A 840 -20.69 23.25 -19.72
N ILE A 841 -19.80 22.35 -19.30
CA ILE A 841 -19.11 21.41 -20.18
C ILE A 841 -20.09 20.36 -20.70
N LEU A 842 -20.93 19.80 -19.82
CA LEU A 842 -21.93 18.80 -20.22
C LEU A 842 -22.93 19.38 -21.23
N GLU A 843 -23.51 20.54 -20.95
CA GLU A 843 -24.50 21.16 -21.84
C GLU A 843 -23.92 21.46 -23.23
N SER A 844 -22.68 21.95 -23.26
CA SER A 844 -21.94 22.21 -24.50
C SER A 844 -21.73 20.91 -25.29
N ALA A 845 -21.23 19.86 -24.62
CA ALA A 845 -21.00 18.54 -25.22
C ALA A 845 -22.29 17.91 -25.77
N LEU A 846 -23.39 17.97 -25.02
CA LEU A 846 -24.69 17.45 -25.45
C LEU A 846 -25.23 18.20 -26.67
N LYS A 847 -25.09 19.53 -26.71
CA LYS A 847 -25.53 20.37 -27.82
C LYS A 847 -24.74 20.09 -29.09
N GLU A 848 -23.41 20.02 -29.00
CA GLU A 848 -22.53 19.71 -30.12
C GLU A 848 -22.80 18.33 -30.72
N ASN A 849 -23.09 17.34 -29.87
CA ASN A 849 -23.35 15.96 -30.30
C ASN A 849 -24.83 15.65 -30.61
N SER A 850 -25.70 16.67 -30.57
CA SER A 850 -27.15 16.58 -30.82
C SER A 850 -27.87 15.56 -29.92
N TYR A 851 -27.54 15.56 -28.64
CA TYR A 851 -28.20 14.74 -27.62
C TYR A 851 -29.12 15.57 -26.72
N LYS A 852 -30.02 14.89 -26.03
CA LYS A 852 -30.85 15.41 -24.96
C LYS A 852 -30.73 14.49 -23.74
N LEU A 853 -30.49 15.11 -22.57
CA LEU A 853 -30.31 14.46 -21.28
C LEU A 853 -31.64 14.22 -20.58
N PHE A 854 -31.73 13.11 -19.86
CA PHE A 854 -32.77 12.84 -18.89
C PHE A 854 -32.18 12.09 -17.69
N TRP A 855 -32.92 12.05 -16.58
CA TRP A 855 -32.59 11.29 -15.38
C TRP A 855 -33.67 10.28 -15.07
N GLY A 856 -33.27 9.06 -14.70
CA GLY A 856 -34.08 8.17 -13.89
C GLY A 856 -33.96 8.60 -12.43
N PHE A 857 -35.08 8.72 -11.73
CA PHE A 857 -35.16 9.10 -10.33
C PHE A 857 -36.06 8.12 -9.59
N ARG A 858 -35.53 7.37 -8.62
CA ARG A 858 -36.29 6.40 -7.81
C ARG A 858 -36.31 6.84 -6.36
N VAL A 859 -37.50 6.85 -5.76
CA VAL A 859 -37.73 7.11 -4.34
C VAL A 859 -38.27 5.84 -3.69
N TYR A 860 -37.56 5.35 -2.70
CA TYR A 860 -37.96 4.22 -1.89
C TYR A 860 -38.13 4.67 -0.44
N ARG A 861 -39.31 4.46 0.10
CA ARG A 861 -39.63 4.77 1.50
C ARG A 861 -39.95 3.46 2.21
N SER A 862 -39.28 3.22 3.32
CA SER A 862 -39.50 2.05 4.16
C SER A 862 -39.58 2.43 5.64
N PRO A 863 -40.21 1.59 6.46
CA PRO A 863 -39.99 1.64 7.90
C PRO A 863 -38.51 1.40 8.22
N SER A 864 -37.96 2.07 9.23
CA SER A 864 -36.58 1.78 9.66
C SER A 864 -36.50 0.38 10.30
N ASN A 865 -35.29 -0.18 10.40
CA ASN A 865 -35.05 -1.47 11.08
C ASN A 865 -35.68 -1.51 12.48
N LYS A 866 -35.59 -0.42 13.24
CA LYS A 866 -36.20 -0.30 14.56
C LYS A 866 -37.73 -0.35 14.54
N ALA A 867 -38.37 0.22 13.52
CA ALA A 867 -39.81 0.11 13.34
C ALA A 867 -40.23 -1.31 12.96
N TYR A 868 -39.45 -1.99 12.10
CA TYR A 868 -39.66 -3.40 11.78
C TYR A 868 -39.50 -4.32 12.98
N GLU A 869 -38.49 -4.11 13.82
CA GLU A 869 -38.30 -4.88 15.06
C GLU A 869 -39.49 -4.75 16.02
N LEU A 870 -40.08 -3.55 16.11
CA LEU A 870 -41.18 -3.28 17.04
C LEU A 870 -42.54 -3.78 16.53
N TYR A 871 -42.83 -3.57 15.25
CA TYR A 871 -44.18 -3.81 14.69
C TYR A 871 -44.26 -5.06 13.80
N GLY A 872 -43.12 -5.60 13.33
CA GLY A 872 -43.07 -6.76 12.44
C GLY A 872 -43.96 -6.59 11.21
N ASN A 873 -44.71 -7.64 10.85
CA ASN A 873 -45.59 -7.63 9.68
C ASN A 873 -46.87 -6.79 9.85
N GLN A 874 -47.05 -6.09 10.97
CA GLN A 874 -48.23 -5.24 11.19
C GLN A 874 -48.11 -3.89 10.48
N ILE A 875 -46.88 -3.42 10.23
CA ILE A 875 -46.62 -2.16 9.53
C ILE A 875 -46.74 -2.37 8.02
N CYS A 876 -47.30 -1.38 7.32
CA CYS A 876 -47.33 -1.35 5.86
C CYS A 876 -45.92 -1.61 5.28
N HIS A 877 -45.91 -2.29 4.14
CA HIS A 877 -44.71 -2.46 3.32
C HIS A 877 -44.20 -1.13 2.76
N ASP A 878 -43.04 -1.21 2.14
CA ASP A 878 -42.35 -0.18 1.40
C ASP A 878 -43.17 0.43 0.26
N THR A 879 -42.87 1.68 -0.07
CA THR A 879 -43.35 2.35 -1.28
C THR A 879 -42.19 2.71 -2.19
N ASP A 880 -42.33 2.37 -3.46
CA ASP A 880 -41.28 2.51 -4.46
C ASP A 880 -41.84 3.21 -5.71
N ARG A 881 -41.26 4.35 -6.08
CA ARG A 881 -41.73 5.20 -7.17
C ARG A 881 -40.57 5.65 -8.02
N SER A 882 -40.66 5.41 -9.33
CA SER A 882 -39.63 5.78 -10.30
C SER A 882 -40.17 6.81 -11.29
N PHE A 883 -39.33 7.76 -11.68
CA PHE A 883 -39.66 8.87 -12.56
C PHE A 883 -38.59 9.01 -13.65
N VAL A 884 -39.02 9.44 -14.84
CA VAL A 884 -38.12 10.02 -15.84
C VAL A 884 -38.26 11.52 -15.77
N VAL A 885 -37.15 12.22 -15.56
CA VAL A 885 -37.08 13.67 -15.38
C VAL A 885 -36.22 14.27 -16.49
N TRP A 886 -36.61 15.42 -17.05
CA TRP A 886 -35.81 16.18 -18.02
C TRP A 886 -36.11 17.67 -17.94
N PHE A 887 -35.27 18.50 -18.56
CA PHE A 887 -35.54 19.93 -18.73
C PHE A 887 -35.84 20.28 -20.18
N ASP A 888 -36.87 21.09 -20.36
CA ASP A 888 -37.12 21.87 -21.58
C ASP A 888 -36.80 23.33 -21.27
N GLU A 889 -35.64 23.79 -21.77
CA GLU A 889 -35.06 25.08 -21.37
C GLU A 889 -34.79 25.13 -19.85
N GLU A 890 -35.49 25.99 -19.11
CA GLU A 890 -35.42 26.08 -17.64
C GLU A 890 -36.56 25.33 -16.93
N GLU A 891 -37.51 24.75 -17.67
CA GLU A 891 -38.67 24.10 -17.07
C GLU A 891 -38.40 22.60 -16.81
N CYS A 892 -38.48 22.19 -15.54
CA CYS A 892 -38.38 20.79 -15.13
C CYS A 892 -39.67 20.04 -15.49
N LYS A 893 -39.54 18.97 -16.26
CA LYS A 893 -40.62 18.06 -16.68
C LYS A 893 -40.35 16.65 -16.14
N TYR A 894 -41.40 15.89 -15.88
CA TYR A 894 -41.27 14.51 -15.42
C TYR A 894 -42.46 13.64 -15.84
N ILE A 895 -42.23 12.33 -15.87
CA ILE A 895 -43.24 11.27 -16.01
C ILE A 895 -42.99 10.24 -14.91
N GLU A 896 -44.03 9.89 -14.16
CA GLU A 896 -43.98 8.77 -13.20
C GLU A 896 -44.13 7.45 -13.96
N LEU A 897 -43.12 6.59 -13.85
CA LEU A 897 -43.11 5.28 -14.50
C LEU A 897 -43.97 4.30 -13.70
N LYS A 898 -44.97 3.72 -14.37
CA LYS A 898 -45.74 2.61 -13.84
C LYS A 898 -45.24 1.28 -14.38
N GLU A 899 -45.47 0.22 -13.63
CA GLU A 899 -45.28 -1.15 -14.10
C GLU A 899 -46.30 -1.44 -15.21
N ILE A 900 -45.83 -1.86 -16.38
CA ILE A 900 -46.66 -2.20 -17.53
C ILE A 900 -46.44 -3.69 -17.79
N LYS A 901 -47.51 -4.48 -17.80
CA LYS A 901 -47.42 -5.91 -18.08
C LYS A 901 -47.33 -6.16 -19.59
N PRO A 902 -46.55 -7.15 -20.05
CA PRO A 902 -46.57 -7.56 -21.45
C PRO A 902 -48.00 -7.95 -21.84
N ILE A 903 -48.43 -7.51 -23.02
CA ILE A 903 -49.66 -8.00 -23.63
C ILE A 903 -49.41 -9.46 -24.00
N ARG A 904 -49.77 -10.38 -23.10
CA ARG A 904 -49.74 -11.81 -23.41
C ARG A 904 -50.78 -12.06 -24.50
N PRO A 905 -50.42 -12.59 -25.67
CA PRO A 905 -51.43 -13.11 -26.58
C PRO A 905 -52.18 -14.22 -25.83
N ASN A 906 -53.52 -14.21 -25.91
CA ASN A 906 -54.37 -15.29 -25.39
C ASN A 906 -54.05 -16.58 -26.17
N THR A 907 -53.02 -17.31 -25.76
CA THR A 907 -52.74 -18.69 -26.21
C THR A 907 -53.09 -19.72 -25.13
N TYR A 908 -53.66 -19.28 -24.00
CA TYR A 908 -54.10 -20.17 -22.93
C TYR A 908 -55.34 -21.02 -23.30
N ASP A 909 -56.16 -20.60 -24.28
CA ASP A 909 -57.30 -21.40 -24.75
C ASP A 909 -56.86 -22.59 -25.64
N ASP A 910 -55.68 -22.54 -26.26
CA ASP A 910 -55.17 -23.63 -27.12
C ASP A 910 -54.36 -24.68 -26.33
N TYR A 911 -53.89 -24.35 -25.13
CA TYR A 911 -53.16 -25.31 -24.28
C TYR A 911 -54.12 -26.23 -23.48
N GLU A 912 -55.26 -25.72 -23.02
CA GLU A 912 -56.30 -26.56 -22.40
C GLU A 912 -57.00 -27.49 -23.41
N LEU A 913 -57.12 -27.10 -24.69
CA LEU A 913 -57.70 -27.94 -25.73
C LEU A 913 -56.77 -29.11 -26.12
N ASN A 914 -55.45 -28.88 -26.12
CA ASN A 914 -54.47 -29.92 -26.48
C ASN A 914 -54.17 -30.90 -25.34
N ILE A 915 -54.32 -30.50 -24.07
CA ILE A 915 -54.16 -31.42 -22.93
C ILE A 915 -55.38 -32.34 -22.76
N LYS A 916 -56.59 -31.89 -23.10
CA LYS A 916 -57.79 -32.76 -23.09
C LYS A 916 -57.83 -33.83 -24.19
N ILE A 917 -57.12 -33.62 -25.30
CA ILE A 917 -57.03 -34.61 -26.40
C ILE A 917 -55.97 -35.69 -26.11
N LEU A 918 -54.99 -35.42 -25.24
CA LEU A 918 -53.90 -36.35 -24.93
C LEU A 918 -54.14 -37.27 -23.72
N TYR A 919 -55.13 -36.99 -22.87
CA TYR A 919 -55.38 -37.75 -21.63
C TYR A 919 -56.85 -38.15 -21.37
N GLY A 920 -57.72 -38.07 -22.37
CA GLY A 920 -59.12 -38.51 -22.27
C GLY A 920 -59.36 -39.85 -22.95
N ASP A 921 -58.82 -40.95 -22.39
CA ASP A 921 -59.40 -42.31 -22.45
C ASP A 921 -58.50 -43.28 -21.64
N ALA A 922 -58.65 -43.22 -20.32
CA ALA A 922 -58.29 -44.32 -19.42
C ALA A 922 -59.05 -44.16 -18.10
N GLU A 923 -60.26 -44.73 -18.03
CA GLU A 923 -60.71 -45.72 -17.03
C GLU A 923 -62.26 -45.82 -17.06
N ASP A 924 -62.71 -47.06 -17.33
CA ASP A 924 -64.05 -47.67 -17.22
C ASP A 924 -65.28 -47.09 -17.96
#